data_AF-A0A964VCT3-F1
#
_entry.id   AF-A0A964VCT3-F1
#
_cell.length_a   1.000
_cell.length_b   1.000
_cell.length_c   1.000
_cell.angle_alpha   90.00
_cell.angle_beta   90.00
_cell.angle_gamma   90.00
#
_symmetry.space_group_name_H-M   'P 1'
#
loop_
_entity.id
_entity.type
_entity.pdbx_description
1 polymer ?
#
loop_
_entity_poly.entity_id
_entity_poly.type
_entity_poly.pdbx_seq_one_letter_code
_entity_poly.pdbx_strand_id
1 'polypeptide(L)'
;MIIRAVILALVITQIALAQQMTNVAVTGDRLSGFVLPIVPVKSDLVIHGTRAFAWKVDDTRRLVVEGDVRVTVGAYSFATKKVVVWINRIPSSTGLITQCALYFSEVGEPSRRAGLGVSGDDVLVTASFRGEVKLKVPLLDEKIAPAKEFAAGDLRLKAFLENLASGPAKLLTQPEVDQPKVASADTPMIVGAALPTPPNMAPTSTSVSLPQRGSLAIFQPGDLVTFAGRSTTIDQKTDTILVTGSALIDLTANDPRLKTGELRLSAERAVVFLTPGSIANIREDAGQLDVKEVQGIYLEGDVIATDGNYIMRGQQVYYDVALNRAVAAQAVLRTYLRTGIPVYARANEMRQISADQFEATDARVSISEFFTPHLSVGADKITVTKNPGKNAGTTIDASHVTFRSGNTPIFYWPYLRGTPEKTVLPEISAGYNEYRGVTIGTRWDLWALLGYDPIPGMSAKLINDIYTLNGVGLGTAFSSFGGNLNMYGFYDFENEEQASTGQTYTSTLKYRGLIDGDYTYLIDEHSLLQGSVAWTSDGAFVNTFRQGDFINRLEYETKAFMKLQSSNSAFTMLLKNDLDGYVINSWQLASRPYTVNKLPEAAYRRYGDSFFSDHLSWTQEYSANAMSMRLQDGTPGTTAVTSAAFNAPNATGGNANPNFNANTNITNAYQNAGYNEDIYVRVYTRQELAYPIDISPAKITPFINGTAIAYTLNDFTNYSTINGTNGQSGTTRGLMGIGARSSAEFSQTFDGVQNSALDVNRLRYVVQPTSTLWAGYDTAEKGEYPIFDQNVEGISAAQVAQIGAKQRLQTYRGGPGAWRSVDWITLDAGAVVNNGGANFGRTSATGLAYAQSPTPSFYSWRPELSQWGSHLYGSSAWEISSTFTAYGSVKWMLENVPTYTTGPFQNMARGSLGMRMQHSPDTSFFIEYRSINNFDPTNNYINDELLQLGVAYQISKLYTLTISPQIDLVEHNLRAASASLTRSFPDFNLNASVGYDSLTQVTSFGFSLSIPAIGASTPGLMGSSADATPFGTTTGLTQ
;
A
#
# COMPACT_ATOMS: atom_id res chain seq x y z
N MET A 1 -0.80 -33.49 -39.76
CA MET A 1 0.39 -33.97 -40.52
C MET A 1 0.62 -33.21 -41.84
N ILE A 2 0.01 -32.02 -42.04
CA ILE A 2 0.22 -31.16 -43.24
C ILE A 2 0.81 -29.77 -42.84
N ILE A 3 1.26 -29.61 -41.60
CA ILE A 3 1.87 -28.36 -41.08
C ILE A 3 3.36 -28.59 -40.70
N ARG A 4 3.97 -29.69 -41.19
CA ARG A 4 5.42 -29.94 -41.07
C ARG A 4 6.18 -29.92 -42.39
N ALA A 5 5.50 -29.69 -43.52
CA ALA A 5 6.10 -29.75 -44.86
C ALA A 5 6.28 -28.39 -45.55
N VAL A 6 5.80 -27.28 -44.97
CA VAL A 6 5.88 -25.94 -45.60
C VAL A 6 7.04 -25.09 -45.07
N ILE A 7 7.65 -25.47 -43.94
CA ILE A 7 8.83 -24.76 -43.39
C ILE A 7 10.15 -25.25 -44.02
N LEU A 8 10.13 -26.36 -44.76
CA LEU A 8 11.33 -26.96 -45.37
C LEU A 8 11.65 -26.42 -46.78
N ALA A 9 10.81 -25.54 -47.35
CA ALA A 9 10.90 -25.12 -48.75
C ALA A 9 11.41 -23.69 -49.00
N LEU A 10 12.03 -23.05 -48.00
CA LEU A 10 12.57 -21.67 -48.14
C LEU A 10 14.03 -21.54 -47.68
N VAL A 11 14.81 -22.61 -47.77
CA VAL A 11 16.25 -22.64 -47.37
C VAL A 11 17.22 -22.79 -48.56
N ILE A 12 16.75 -22.75 -49.81
CA ILE A 12 17.65 -22.86 -50.97
C ILE A 12 17.41 -21.73 -51.96
N THR A 13 18.08 -20.60 -51.72
CA THR A 13 18.83 -19.81 -52.72
C THR A 13 19.40 -18.56 -52.04
N GLN A 14 20.68 -18.57 -51.68
CA GLN A 14 21.61 -17.45 -51.94
C GLN A 14 23.04 -17.91 -51.66
N ILE A 15 23.78 -18.14 -52.74
CA ILE A 15 25.23 -18.35 -52.73
C ILE A 15 25.91 -16.97 -52.63
N ALA A 16 26.78 -16.86 -51.62
CA ALA A 16 27.99 -16.05 -51.54
C ALA A 16 27.94 -14.53 -51.78
N LEU A 17 28.01 -13.79 -50.67
CA LEU A 17 29.20 -13.00 -50.38
C LEU A 17 29.68 -13.38 -48.98
N ALA A 18 30.75 -14.17 -48.92
CA ALA A 18 31.46 -14.43 -47.68
C ALA A 18 32.08 -13.13 -47.19
N GLN A 19 31.44 -12.44 -46.24
CA GLN A 19 32.16 -11.59 -45.31
C GLN A 19 32.87 -12.53 -44.35
N GLN A 20 34.21 -12.51 -44.37
CA GLN A 20 35.04 -13.20 -43.40
C GLN A 20 34.51 -12.92 -42.00
N MET A 21 34.03 -13.96 -41.30
CA MET A 21 33.73 -13.84 -39.87
C MET A 21 35.06 -13.69 -39.13
N THR A 22 35.46 -12.44 -38.87
CA THR A 22 36.56 -12.13 -37.98
C THR A 22 36.09 -12.27 -36.55
N ASN A 23 36.73 -13.12 -35.76
CA ASN A 23 36.52 -13.14 -34.31
C ASN A 23 37.05 -11.82 -33.73
N VAL A 24 36.14 -10.92 -33.37
CA VAL A 24 36.49 -9.64 -32.75
C VAL A 24 36.41 -9.81 -31.23
N ALA A 25 37.52 -9.62 -30.53
CA ALA A 25 37.54 -9.60 -29.07
C ALA A 25 36.70 -8.42 -28.54
N VAL A 26 35.77 -8.68 -27.61
CA VAL A 26 34.92 -7.66 -27.00
C VAL A 26 35.68 -6.97 -25.85
N THR A 27 36.43 -5.93 -26.19
CA THR A 27 37.31 -5.21 -25.26
C THR A 27 36.70 -3.91 -24.73
N GLY A 28 35.62 -3.42 -25.33
CA GLY A 28 34.94 -2.17 -24.95
C GLY A 28 35.63 -0.89 -25.42
N ASP A 29 36.78 -1.00 -26.06
CA ASP A 29 37.57 0.13 -26.55
C ASP A 29 37.15 0.62 -27.95
N ARG A 30 36.37 -0.16 -28.69
CA ARG A 30 35.91 0.12 -30.07
C ARG A 30 34.49 -0.37 -30.35
N LEU A 31 33.85 0.24 -31.34
CA LEU A 31 32.60 -0.22 -31.97
C LEU A 31 32.87 -0.94 -33.32
N SER A 32 34.13 -1.04 -33.73
CA SER A 32 34.59 -1.73 -34.92
C SER A 32 34.17 -3.19 -34.88
N GLY A 33 33.48 -3.67 -35.91
CA GLY A 33 32.97 -5.04 -35.96
C GLY A 33 31.63 -5.27 -35.26
N PHE A 34 31.01 -4.25 -34.68
CA PHE A 34 29.65 -4.32 -34.12
C PHE A 34 28.68 -3.44 -34.89
N VAL A 35 27.45 -3.90 -35.08
CA VAL A 35 26.34 -3.09 -35.59
C VAL A 35 25.35 -2.90 -34.46
N LEU A 36 25.17 -1.67 -34.00
CA LEU A 36 24.17 -1.36 -32.98
C LEU A 36 22.75 -1.60 -33.55
N PRO A 37 21.87 -2.31 -32.83
CA PRO A 37 20.53 -2.66 -33.30
C PRO A 37 19.57 -1.47 -33.17
N ILE A 38 19.93 -0.31 -33.73
CA ILE A 38 19.16 0.94 -33.65
C ILE A 38 18.95 1.48 -35.07
N VAL A 39 17.69 1.71 -35.44
CA VAL A 39 17.32 2.31 -36.72
C VAL A 39 17.91 3.73 -36.81
N PRO A 40 18.70 4.06 -37.85
CA PRO A 40 19.32 5.37 -37.95
C PRO A 40 18.31 6.52 -38.08
N VAL A 41 18.30 7.44 -37.11
CA VAL A 41 17.45 8.65 -37.15
C VAL A 41 18.10 9.78 -37.96
N LYS A 42 17.29 10.66 -38.55
CA LYS A 42 17.78 11.82 -39.32
C LYS A 42 18.11 13.00 -38.37
N SER A 43 19.24 12.91 -37.69
CA SER A 43 19.74 13.96 -36.78
C SER A 43 21.27 14.06 -36.82
N ASP A 44 21.81 15.23 -36.49
CA ASP A 44 23.23 15.43 -36.20
C ASP A 44 23.57 14.97 -34.77
N LEU A 45 24.82 14.60 -34.52
CA LEU A 45 25.41 14.50 -33.18
C LEU A 45 26.22 15.76 -32.92
N VAL A 46 25.78 16.58 -31.97
CA VAL A 46 26.45 17.84 -31.61
C VAL A 46 27.03 17.71 -30.21
N ILE A 47 28.35 17.92 -30.07
CA ILE A 47 29.06 17.85 -28.79
C ILE A 47 29.75 19.18 -28.54
N HIS A 48 29.45 19.80 -27.40
CA HIS A 48 30.10 21.01 -26.90
C HIS A 48 30.90 20.68 -25.64
N GLY A 49 32.03 21.36 -25.43
CA GLY A 49 32.82 21.30 -24.20
C GLY A 49 33.96 22.31 -24.21
N THR A 50 34.79 22.35 -23.17
CA THR A 50 35.97 23.24 -23.13
C THR A 50 37.24 22.58 -23.67
N ARG A 51 37.38 21.27 -23.50
CA ARG A 51 38.51 20.47 -24.01
C ARG A 51 38.05 19.11 -24.53
N ALA A 52 38.69 18.61 -25.57
CA ALA A 52 38.55 17.22 -25.99
C ALA A 52 39.90 16.55 -26.28
N PHE A 53 40.03 15.28 -25.90
CA PHE A 53 41.07 14.38 -26.39
C PHE A 53 40.49 13.48 -27.47
N ALA A 54 41.17 13.35 -28.61
CA ALA A 54 40.72 12.55 -29.72
C ALA A 54 41.80 11.57 -30.18
N TRP A 55 41.44 10.30 -30.31
CA TRP A 55 42.30 9.27 -30.91
C TRP A 55 41.45 8.27 -31.70
N LYS A 56 42.11 7.30 -32.34
CA LYS A 56 41.43 6.26 -33.13
C LYS A 56 41.82 4.89 -32.61
N VAL A 57 40.84 4.00 -32.49
CA VAL A 57 41.05 2.56 -32.27
C VAL A 57 40.39 1.86 -33.44
N ASP A 58 41.22 1.29 -34.33
CA ASP A 58 40.75 0.65 -35.57
C ASP A 58 39.97 1.62 -36.49
N ASP A 59 38.69 1.36 -36.78
CA ASP A 59 37.80 2.29 -37.50
C ASP A 59 36.99 3.22 -36.57
N THR A 60 37.02 2.98 -35.26
CA THR A 60 36.28 3.77 -34.26
C THR A 60 37.06 5.02 -33.84
N ARG A 61 36.46 6.20 -34.00
CA ARG A 61 36.97 7.46 -33.42
C ARG A 61 36.55 7.55 -31.96
N ARG A 62 37.53 7.80 -31.08
CA ARG A 62 37.36 7.97 -29.64
C ARG A 62 37.47 9.43 -29.26
N LEU A 63 36.58 9.89 -28.39
CA LEU A 63 36.67 11.22 -27.78
C LEU A 63 36.48 11.11 -26.27
N VAL A 64 37.25 11.89 -25.52
CA VAL A 64 36.94 12.26 -24.13
C VAL A 64 36.76 13.77 -24.13
N VAL A 65 35.56 14.24 -23.80
CA VAL A 65 35.23 15.68 -23.80
C VAL A 65 34.96 16.10 -22.36
N GLU A 66 35.53 17.24 -21.96
CA GLU A 66 35.55 17.75 -20.59
C GLU A 66 35.17 19.23 -20.55
N GLY A 67 34.59 19.63 -19.40
CA GLY A 67 34.24 21.01 -19.04
C GLY A 67 32.95 21.51 -19.69
N ASP A 68 31.89 21.62 -18.87
CA ASP A 68 30.52 22.03 -19.23
C ASP A 68 30.04 21.43 -20.55
N VAL A 69 30.13 20.10 -20.62
CA VAL A 69 29.82 19.33 -21.81
C VAL A 69 28.32 19.34 -22.06
N ARG A 70 27.93 19.61 -23.31
CA ARG A 70 26.57 19.40 -23.80
C ARG A 70 26.58 18.51 -25.03
N VAL A 71 25.81 17.42 -24.99
CA VAL A 71 25.68 16.48 -26.11
C VAL A 71 24.24 16.47 -26.58
N THR A 72 24.01 16.63 -27.89
CA THR A 72 22.68 16.53 -28.49
C THR A 72 22.69 15.47 -29.58
N VAL A 73 21.78 14.50 -29.50
CA VAL A 73 21.58 13.43 -30.49
C VAL A 73 20.10 13.09 -30.60
N GLY A 74 19.52 13.25 -31.79
CA GLY A 74 18.08 13.11 -31.98
C GLY A 74 17.29 14.13 -31.14
N ALA A 75 16.33 13.65 -30.35
CA ALA A 75 15.55 14.45 -29.41
C ALA A 75 16.20 14.59 -28.02
N TYR A 76 17.36 13.97 -27.78
CA TYR A 76 18.01 13.93 -26.47
C TYR A 76 19.07 15.02 -26.33
N SER A 77 19.09 15.70 -25.18
CA SER A 77 20.13 16.66 -24.80
C SER A 77 20.70 16.34 -23.42
N PHE A 78 22.00 16.11 -23.34
CA PHE A 78 22.71 15.74 -22.13
C PHE A 78 23.60 16.89 -21.67
N ALA A 79 23.61 17.22 -20.38
CA ALA A 79 24.61 18.08 -19.77
C ALA A 79 25.42 17.33 -18.71
N THR A 80 26.75 17.44 -18.79
CA THR A 80 27.66 16.76 -17.87
C THR A 80 28.98 17.54 -17.76
N LYS A 81 29.81 17.18 -16.78
CA LYS A 81 31.19 17.67 -16.72
C LYS A 81 32.14 16.91 -17.65
N LYS A 82 31.82 15.65 -17.99
CA LYS A 82 32.66 14.78 -18.82
C LYS A 82 31.85 13.70 -19.55
N VAL A 83 32.20 13.42 -20.81
CA VAL A 83 31.64 12.30 -21.60
C VAL A 83 32.74 11.54 -22.33
N VAL A 84 32.60 10.21 -22.40
CA VAL A 84 33.41 9.35 -23.27
C VAL A 84 32.57 8.95 -24.47
N VAL A 85 33.11 9.10 -25.67
CA VAL A 85 32.37 8.91 -26.92
C VAL A 85 33.12 7.94 -27.83
N TRP A 86 32.38 6.98 -28.38
CA TRP A 86 32.81 6.12 -29.48
C TRP A 86 31.98 6.47 -30.69
N ILE A 87 32.62 6.66 -31.84
CA ILE A 87 31.94 6.97 -33.09
C ILE A 87 32.49 6.03 -34.16
N ASN A 88 31.60 5.28 -34.80
CA ASN A 88 31.96 4.47 -35.96
C ASN A 88 31.04 4.80 -37.15
N ARG A 89 31.59 4.74 -38.37
CA ARG A 89 30.86 5.04 -39.61
C ARG A 89 30.73 3.78 -40.45
N ILE A 90 29.50 3.34 -40.67
CA ILE A 90 29.18 2.13 -41.42
C ILE A 90 28.60 2.53 -42.79
N PRO A 91 29.16 2.05 -43.91
CA PRO A 91 28.56 2.23 -45.23
C PRO A 91 27.26 1.41 -45.36
N SER A 92 26.19 2.02 -45.87
CA SER A 92 24.94 1.32 -46.20
C SER A 92 24.47 1.65 -47.62
N SER A 93 23.58 0.83 -48.18
CA SER A 93 22.98 1.04 -49.51
C SER A 93 22.20 2.36 -49.66
N THR A 94 21.90 3.04 -48.54
CA THR A 94 21.12 4.27 -48.49
C THR A 94 21.91 5.47 -47.92
N GLY A 95 23.25 5.35 -47.81
CA GLY A 95 24.16 6.38 -47.30
C GLY A 95 25.02 5.92 -46.11
N LEU A 96 25.92 6.79 -45.65
CA LEU A 96 26.73 6.55 -44.44
C LEU A 96 25.88 6.62 -43.18
N ILE A 97 25.93 5.58 -42.35
CA ILE A 97 25.33 5.54 -41.02
C ILE A 97 26.44 5.83 -40.01
N THR A 98 26.22 6.81 -39.14
CA THR A 98 27.10 7.02 -37.98
C THR A 98 26.44 6.37 -36.78
N GLN A 99 27.15 5.44 -36.15
CA GLN A 99 26.75 4.85 -34.87
C GLN A 99 27.66 5.41 -33.77
N CYS A 100 27.08 5.69 -32.60
CA CYS A 100 27.85 6.14 -31.45
C CYS A 100 27.41 5.48 -30.15
N ALA A 101 28.36 5.37 -29.23
CA ALA A 101 28.10 5.15 -27.82
C ALA A 101 28.59 6.37 -27.04
N LEU A 102 27.85 6.77 -26.02
CA LEU A 102 28.11 7.91 -25.14
C LEU A 102 28.04 7.40 -23.71
N TYR A 103 29.13 7.49 -22.99
CA TYR A 103 29.18 7.12 -21.58
C TYR A 103 29.30 8.36 -20.70
N PHE A 104 28.39 8.44 -19.74
CA PHE A 104 28.31 9.51 -18.76
C PHE A 104 28.52 8.93 -17.35
N SER A 105 29.52 9.43 -16.63
CA SER A 105 29.69 9.07 -15.21
C SER A 105 28.58 9.64 -14.33
N GLU A 106 28.11 10.84 -14.68
CA GLU A 106 26.98 11.56 -14.08
C GLU A 106 26.37 12.43 -15.21
N VAL A 107 25.06 12.41 -15.39
CA VAL A 107 24.38 13.22 -16.40
C VAL A 107 23.08 13.79 -15.86
N GLY A 108 22.79 15.04 -16.24
CA GLY A 108 21.52 15.68 -15.99
C GLY A 108 21.07 16.50 -17.20
N GLU A 109 19.76 16.72 -17.32
CA GLU A 109 19.21 17.54 -18.39
C GLU A 109 18.70 18.89 -17.84
N PRO A 110 19.29 20.05 -18.24
CA PRO A 110 18.93 21.35 -17.67
C PRO A 110 17.55 21.88 -18.12
N SER A 111 16.92 21.28 -19.13
CA SER A 111 15.73 21.84 -19.81
C SER A 111 14.43 21.01 -19.67
N ARG A 112 13.99 20.76 -18.43
CA ARG A 112 12.59 20.65 -17.93
C ARG A 112 11.59 19.56 -18.45
N ARG A 113 10.53 19.41 -17.63
CA ARG A 113 9.26 18.63 -17.69
C ARG A 113 9.34 17.18 -17.18
N ALA A 114 8.43 16.85 -16.26
CA ALA A 114 8.33 15.55 -15.60
C ALA A 114 8.04 14.42 -16.61
N GLY A 115 8.85 13.35 -16.57
CA GLY A 115 8.54 12.07 -17.20
C GLY A 115 9.43 11.60 -18.36
N LEU A 116 10.39 12.38 -18.87
CA LEU A 116 11.20 11.99 -20.05
C LEU A 116 12.70 12.37 -19.99
N GLY A 117 13.21 12.79 -18.84
CA GLY A 117 14.63 13.16 -18.69
C GLY A 117 15.53 11.98 -18.31
N VAL A 118 16.69 11.87 -18.96
CA VAL A 118 17.76 10.95 -18.57
C VAL A 118 18.63 11.64 -17.53
N SER A 119 18.44 11.33 -16.25
CA SER A 119 19.35 11.74 -15.18
C SER A 119 19.80 10.53 -14.39
N GLY A 120 21.09 10.47 -14.05
CA GLY A 120 21.63 9.39 -13.25
C GLY A 120 23.14 9.26 -13.37
N ASP A 121 23.66 8.32 -12.59
CA ASP A 121 25.07 7.92 -12.59
C ASP A 121 25.25 6.67 -13.48
N ASP A 122 26.45 6.51 -14.05
CA ASP A 122 26.84 5.33 -14.86
C ASP A 122 25.93 5.07 -16.09
N VAL A 123 25.55 6.12 -16.82
CA VAL A 123 24.63 6.04 -17.95
C VAL A 123 25.37 5.77 -19.27
N LEU A 124 24.97 4.72 -19.99
CA LEU A 124 25.42 4.45 -21.36
C LEU A 124 24.29 4.75 -22.35
N VAL A 125 24.54 5.61 -23.33
CA VAL A 125 23.59 5.90 -24.42
C VAL A 125 24.16 5.40 -25.72
N THR A 126 23.43 4.57 -26.45
CA THR A 126 23.82 4.10 -27.78
C THR A 126 22.84 4.62 -28.82
N ALA A 127 23.34 5.04 -29.98
CA ALA A 127 22.51 5.65 -31.02
C ALA A 127 23.08 5.42 -32.42
N SER A 128 22.19 5.43 -33.41
CA SER A 128 22.54 5.42 -34.83
C SER A 128 21.83 6.58 -35.54
N PHE A 129 22.53 7.29 -36.41
CA PHE A 129 22.00 8.47 -37.10
C PHE A 129 22.65 8.71 -38.47
N ARG A 130 22.01 9.54 -39.30
CA ARG A 130 22.43 9.87 -40.67
C ARG A 130 22.92 11.32 -40.86
N GLY A 131 22.97 12.12 -39.80
CA GLY A 131 23.47 13.49 -39.84
C GLY A 131 24.99 13.61 -39.62
N GLU A 132 25.46 14.84 -39.49
CA GLU A 132 26.87 15.17 -39.24
C GLU A 132 27.25 15.01 -37.77
N VAL A 133 28.54 14.78 -37.50
CA VAL A 133 29.11 14.86 -36.15
C VAL A 133 29.80 16.22 -36.00
N LYS A 134 29.32 17.07 -35.11
CA LYS A 134 29.81 18.43 -34.86
C LYS A 134 30.40 18.52 -33.46
N LEU A 135 31.73 18.55 -33.37
CA LEU A 135 32.46 18.80 -32.11
C LEU A 135 32.84 20.28 -32.02
N LYS A 136 32.43 20.95 -30.93
CA LYS A 136 32.73 22.36 -30.66
C LYS A 136 33.46 22.48 -29.33
N VAL A 137 34.78 22.56 -29.40
CA VAL A 137 35.66 22.75 -28.24
C VAL A 137 36.72 23.82 -28.55
N PRO A 138 37.07 24.69 -27.59
CA PRO A 138 38.22 25.59 -27.68
C PRO A 138 39.57 24.88 -27.79
N LEU A 139 39.74 23.71 -27.14
CA LEU A 139 40.99 22.95 -27.13
C LEU A 139 40.76 21.50 -27.55
N LEU A 140 41.37 21.09 -28.66
CA LEU A 140 41.35 19.70 -29.16
C LEU A 140 42.77 19.13 -29.17
N ASP A 141 42.99 18.08 -28.38
CA ASP A 141 44.25 17.35 -28.30
C ASP A 141 44.14 16.02 -29.06
N GLU A 142 44.88 15.86 -30.17
CA GLU A 142 44.92 14.59 -30.93
C GLU A 142 45.89 13.56 -30.30
N LYS A 143 45.60 13.15 -29.07
CA LYS A 143 46.32 12.10 -28.34
C LYS A 143 45.37 11.30 -27.47
N ILE A 144 45.83 10.13 -27.02
CA ILE A 144 45.09 9.29 -26.08
C ILE A 144 44.99 10.04 -24.74
N ALA A 145 43.78 10.12 -24.18
CA ALA A 145 43.56 10.67 -22.85
C ALA A 145 44.22 9.79 -21.76
N PRO A 146 44.43 10.28 -20.53
CA PRO A 146 44.80 9.40 -19.42
C PRO A 146 43.76 8.28 -19.22
N ALA A 147 44.19 7.02 -19.04
CA ALA A 147 43.30 5.85 -19.00
C ALA A 147 42.14 5.97 -17.99
N LYS A 148 42.40 6.62 -16.84
CA LYS A 148 41.39 6.91 -15.81
C LYS A 148 40.18 7.71 -16.32
N GLU A 149 40.34 8.46 -17.41
CA GLU A 149 39.27 9.29 -17.96
C GLU A 149 38.25 8.50 -18.78
N PHE A 150 38.60 7.28 -19.23
CA PHE A 150 37.72 6.47 -20.10
C PHE A 150 37.57 4.99 -19.71
N ALA A 151 38.36 4.46 -18.77
CA ALA A 151 38.34 3.04 -18.40
C ALA A 151 36.96 2.53 -17.93
N ALA A 152 36.24 3.32 -17.12
CA ALA A 152 34.89 2.96 -16.69
C ALA A 152 33.91 2.84 -17.87
N GLY A 153 34.05 3.74 -18.84
CA GLY A 153 33.25 3.71 -20.06
C GLY A 153 33.57 2.50 -20.94
N ASP A 154 34.84 2.10 -21.04
CA ASP A 154 35.24 0.89 -21.76
C ASP A 154 34.62 -0.36 -21.14
N LEU A 155 34.65 -0.48 -19.80
CA LEU A 155 34.03 -1.61 -19.09
C LEU A 155 32.51 -1.65 -19.33
N ARG A 156 31.86 -0.49 -19.27
CA ARG A 156 30.42 -0.34 -19.49
C ARG A 156 30.03 -0.72 -20.92
N LEU A 157 30.77 -0.23 -21.92
CA LEU A 157 30.54 -0.59 -23.32
C LEU A 157 30.85 -2.07 -23.59
N LYS A 158 31.90 -2.63 -22.97
CA LYS A 158 32.22 -4.06 -23.06
C LYS A 158 31.04 -4.91 -22.60
N ALA A 159 30.48 -4.65 -21.41
CA ALA A 159 29.34 -5.39 -20.89
C ALA A 159 28.11 -5.30 -21.81
N PHE A 160 27.84 -4.11 -22.37
CA PHE A 160 26.78 -3.91 -23.35
C PHE A 160 26.99 -4.75 -24.62
N LEU A 161 28.20 -4.74 -25.19
CA LEU A 161 28.53 -5.48 -26.41
C LEU A 161 28.56 -7.00 -26.19
N GLU A 162 29.00 -7.47 -25.01
CA GLU A 162 28.93 -8.89 -24.63
C GLU A 162 27.47 -9.37 -24.55
N ASN A 163 26.59 -8.55 -23.97
CA ASN A 163 25.16 -8.85 -23.92
C ASN A 163 24.55 -8.87 -25.33
N LEU A 164 24.88 -7.86 -26.17
CA LEU A 164 24.47 -7.79 -27.56
C LEU A 164 24.92 -9.01 -28.38
N ALA A 165 26.11 -9.56 -28.09
CA ALA A 165 26.63 -10.76 -28.75
C ALA A 165 25.98 -12.07 -28.26
N SER A 166 25.33 -12.07 -27.08
CA SER A 166 24.85 -13.28 -26.41
C SER A 166 23.41 -13.71 -26.74
N GLY A 167 22.63 -12.90 -27.46
CA GLY A 167 21.22 -13.19 -27.75
C GLY A 167 20.65 -12.43 -28.97
N PRO A 168 19.39 -12.70 -29.36
CA PRO A 168 18.76 -11.99 -30.47
C PRO A 168 18.57 -10.51 -30.12
N ALA A 169 19.32 -9.63 -30.81
CA ALA A 169 19.23 -8.18 -30.61
C ALA A 169 17.86 -7.63 -31.03
N LYS A 170 17.18 -6.89 -30.15
CA LYS A 170 15.94 -6.19 -30.46
C LYS A 170 16.26 -4.90 -31.21
N LEU A 171 15.72 -4.74 -32.43
CA LEU A 171 15.87 -3.50 -33.20
C LEU A 171 15.07 -2.36 -32.53
N LEU A 172 15.75 -1.28 -32.16
CA LEU A 172 15.16 -0.09 -31.53
C LEU A 172 14.99 1.05 -32.54
N THR A 173 13.94 1.86 -32.40
CA THR A 173 13.64 2.99 -33.30
C THR A 173 14.14 4.35 -32.77
N GLN A 174 14.77 4.37 -31.59
CA GLN A 174 15.29 5.55 -30.92
C GLN A 174 16.59 5.18 -30.17
N PRO A 175 17.43 6.17 -29.81
CA PRO A 175 18.59 5.94 -28.95
C PRO A 175 18.25 5.10 -27.71
N GLU A 176 19.11 4.12 -27.41
CA GLU A 176 18.98 3.29 -26.22
C GLU A 176 19.69 3.97 -25.06
N VAL A 177 19.00 4.09 -23.93
CA VAL A 177 19.55 4.64 -22.70
C VAL A 177 19.62 3.48 -21.70
N ASP A 178 20.81 2.94 -21.52
CA ASP A 178 21.12 1.87 -20.58
C ASP A 178 21.62 2.47 -19.25
N GLN A 179 20.69 2.65 -18.32
CA GLN A 179 20.96 3.06 -16.94
C GLN A 179 20.99 1.85 -16.01
N PRO A 180 21.82 1.84 -14.96
CA PRO A 180 21.65 0.90 -13.86
C PRO A 180 20.23 1.02 -13.32
N LYS A 181 19.47 -0.09 -13.30
CA LYS A 181 18.15 -0.10 -12.68
C LYS A 181 18.30 0.18 -11.19
N VAL A 182 18.10 1.42 -10.79
CA VAL A 182 17.72 1.73 -9.41
C VAL A 182 16.38 1.05 -9.19
N ALA A 183 16.24 0.25 -8.14
CA ALA A 183 14.93 -0.23 -7.71
C ALA A 183 14.14 0.99 -7.24
N SER A 184 13.44 1.66 -8.16
CA SER A 184 12.55 2.75 -7.85
C SER A 184 11.37 2.18 -7.07
N ALA A 185 11.38 2.39 -5.76
CA ALA A 185 10.15 2.47 -5.00
C ALA A 185 9.33 3.66 -5.55
N ASP A 186 8.01 3.46 -5.60
CA ASP A 186 6.98 4.42 -6.01
C ASP A 186 6.88 4.72 -7.51
N THR A 187 6.11 3.89 -8.20
CA THR A 187 5.19 4.41 -9.21
C THR A 187 3.83 4.62 -8.52
N PRO A 188 3.25 5.82 -8.51
CA PRO A 188 1.87 5.98 -8.04
C PRO A 188 0.97 5.13 -8.94
N MET A 189 0.15 4.27 -8.31
CA MET A 189 -0.89 3.53 -9.02
C MET A 189 -1.80 4.52 -9.74
N ILE A 190 -1.83 4.44 -11.07
CA ILE A 190 -2.94 4.98 -11.86
C ILE A 190 -3.97 3.87 -11.96
N VAL A 191 -5.18 4.14 -11.48
CA VAL A 191 -6.34 3.24 -11.60
C VAL A 191 -6.56 2.95 -13.10
N GLY A 192 -6.38 1.69 -13.51
CA GLY A 192 -6.67 1.20 -14.86
C GLY A 192 -5.47 0.88 -15.77
N ALA A 193 -4.22 0.85 -15.29
CA ALA A 193 -3.09 0.39 -16.10
C ALA A 193 -3.03 -1.15 -16.20
N ALA A 194 -2.94 -1.68 -17.41
CA ALA A 194 -2.79 -3.11 -17.67
C ALA A 194 -1.50 -3.67 -17.04
N LEU A 195 -1.61 -4.78 -16.31
CA LEU A 195 -0.46 -5.54 -15.84
C LEU A 195 0.33 -6.07 -17.04
N PRO A 196 1.66 -5.90 -17.10
CA PRO A 196 2.46 -6.55 -18.12
C PRO A 196 2.35 -8.07 -17.95
N THR A 197 1.86 -8.76 -18.99
CA THR A 197 1.81 -10.21 -19.05
C THR A 197 3.19 -10.80 -18.76
N PRO A 198 3.31 -11.75 -17.81
CA PRO A 198 4.55 -12.47 -17.60
C PRO A 198 4.87 -13.31 -18.86
N PRO A 199 6.15 -13.38 -19.29
CA PRO A 199 6.54 -14.23 -20.40
C PRO A 199 6.28 -15.70 -20.06
N ASN A 200 5.65 -16.41 -20.99
CA ASN A 200 5.42 -17.85 -20.92
C ASN A 200 6.76 -18.60 -20.80
N MET A 201 7.07 -19.14 -19.62
CA MET A 201 8.22 -20.02 -19.43
C MET A 201 7.79 -21.47 -19.71
N ALA A 202 8.11 -21.96 -20.90
CA ALA A 202 8.10 -23.40 -21.18
C ALA A 202 9.22 -24.10 -20.38
N PRO A 203 8.97 -25.27 -19.78
CA PRO A 203 9.99 -26.02 -19.05
C PRO A 203 10.89 -26.72 -20.06
N THR A 204 12.13 -26.23 -20.20
CA THR A 204 13.18 -27.00 -20.88
C THR A 204 14.30 -27.23 -19.89
N SER A 205 14.21 -28.34 -19.16
CA SER A 205 15.29 -28.85 -18.34
C SER A 205 16.42 -29.33 -19.25
N THR A 206 17.51 -28.58 -19.30
CA THR A 206 18.80 -29.12 -19.74
C THR A 206 19.76 -28.97 -18.57
N SER A 207 19.93 -30.06 -17.83
CA SER A 207 20.92 -30.16 -16.77
C SER A 207 22.32 -30.01 -17.37
N VAL A 208 23.02 -28.94 -17.00
CA VAL A 208 24.47 -28.83 -17.17
C VAL A 208 25.07 -28.96 -15.77
N SER A 209 25.85 -30.02 -15.56
CA SER A 209 26.72 -30.12 -14.40
C SER A 209 27.71 -28.97 -14.44
N LEU A 210 27.52 -27.99 -13.56
CA LEU A 210 28.53 -26.97 -13.32
C LEU A 210 29.73 -27.65 -12.66
N PRO A 211 30.96 -27.45 -13.16
CA PRO A 211 32.13 -27.70 -12.35
C PRO A 211 31.98 -26.83 -11.11
N GLN A 212 32.17 -27.42 -9.93
CA GLN A 212 32.41 -26.68 -8.70
C GLN A 212 33.60 -25.75 -8.99
N ARG A 213 33.34 -24.47 -9.30
CA ARG A 213 34.39 -23.46 -9.32
C ARG A 213 34.87 -23.37 -7.88
N GLY A 214 36.08 -23.87 -7.63
CA GLY A 214 36.83 -23.44 -6.46
C GLY A 214 36.82 -21.91 -6.41
N SER A 215 36.67 -21.37 -5.19
CA SER A 215 36.59 -19.93 -4.94
C SER A 215 37.55 -19.16 -5.84
N LEU A 216 37.05 -18.20 -6.62
CA LEU A 216 37.93 -17.21 -7.25
C LEU A 216 38.75 -16.58 -6.12
N ALA A 217 40.07 -16.72 -6.16
CA ALA A 217 40.95 -16.05 -5.21
C ALA A 217 40.69 -14.53 -5.32
N ILE A 218 40.53 -13.84 -4.18
CA ILE A 218 40.32 -12.39 -4.14
C ILE A 218 41.51 -11.64 -4.76
N PHE A 219 42.71 -12.24 -4.71
CA PHE A 219 43.93 -11.74 -5.34
C PHE A 219 44.53 -12.78 -6.30
N GLN A 220 45.14 -12.32 -7.40
CA GLN A 220 45.77 -13.14 -8.42
C GLN A 220 47.30 -12.94 -8.45
N PRO A 221 48.07 -13.93 -8.96
CA PRO A 221 49.51 -13.76 -9.20
C PRO A 221 49.78 -12.53 -10.08
N GLY A 222 50.58 -11.59 -9.60
CA GLY A 222 50.83 -10.30 -10.23
C GLY A 222 50.18 -9.10 -9.53
N ASP A 223 49.29 -9.31 -8.56
CA ASP A 223 48.78 -8.26 -7.66
C ASP A 223 49.89 -7.77 -6.71
N LEU A 224 49.80 -6.52 -6.27
CA LEU A 224 50.86 -5.88 -5.48
C LEU A 224 50.45 -5.76 -4.01
N VAL A 225 51.34 -6.17 -3.11
CA VAL A 225 51.28 -5.86 -1.68
C VAL A 225 52.26 -4.74 -1.41
N THR A 226 51.75 -3.58 -0.99
CA THR A 226 52.58 -2.47 -0.55
C THR A 226 52.50 -2.34 0.96
N PHE A 227 53.62 -2.00 1.61
CA PHE A 227 53.66 -1.83 3.05
C PHE A 227 54.44 -0.57 3.44
N ALA A 228 53.95 0.14 4.45
CA ALA A 228 54.55 1.36 4.97
C ALA A 228 54.37 1.45 6.49
N GLY A 229 55.35 2.05 7.18
CA GLY A 229 55.32 2.29 8.62
C GLY A 229 56.51 3.14 9.05
N ARG A 230 56.60 3.48 10.34
CA ARG A 230 57.73 4.26 10.87
C ARG A 230 59.06 3.50 10.80
N SER A 231 59.02 2.18 10.95
CA SER A 231 60.18 1.30 10.81
C SER A 231 59.75 0.00 10.16
N THR A 232 60.52 -0.43 9.16
CA THR A 232 60.38 -1.72 8.48
C THR A 232 61.68 -2.51 8.68
N THR A 233 61.58 -3.75 9.15
CA THR A 233 62.72 -4.65 9.34
C THR A 233 62.46 -5.95 8.60
N ILE A 234 63.41 -6.37 7.77
CA ILE A 234 63.34 -7.62 7.02
C ILE A 234 64.21 -8.65 7.76
N ASP A 235 63.61 -9.76 8.20
CA ASP A 235 64.33 -10.89 8.78
C ASP A 235 64.47 -12.00 7.73
N GLN A 236 65.70 -12.15 7.23
CA GLN A 236 66.05 -13.14 6.21
C GLN A 236 66.07 -14.58 6.74
N LYS A 237 66.17 -14.80 8.06
CA LYS A 237 66.20 -16.15 8.64
C LYS A 237 64.81 -16.77 8.74
N THR A 238 63.80 -15.93 8.90
CA THR A 238 62.41 -16.34 9.10
C THR A 238 61.52 -16.02 7.92
N ASP A 239 62.07 -15.43 6.84
CA ASP A 239 61.31 -14.98 5.66
C ASP A 239 60.13 -14.06 6.03
N THR A 240 60.38 -13.09 6.93
CA THR A 240 59.34 -12.17 7.45
C THR A 240 59.71 -10.71 7.33
N ILE A 241 58.71 -9.87 7.06
CA ILE A 241 58.82 -8.41 7.11
C ILE A 241 58.03 -7.89 8.30
N LEU A 242 58.71 -7.22 9.23
CA LEU A 242 58.11 -6.56 10.38
C LEU A 242 57.94 -5.07 10.10
N VAL A 243 56.71 -4.56 10.20
CA VAL A 243 56.35 -3.16 10.01
C VAL A 243 55.82 -2.61 11.34
N THR A 244 56.40 -1.54 11.87
CA THR A 244 56.05 -0.97 13.18
C THR A 244 55.85 0.54 13.15
N GLY A 245 54.97 1.04 14.01
CA GLY A 245 54.67 2.47 14.15
C GLY A 245 53.74 2.95 13.04
N SER A 246 52.47 2.53 13.13
CA SER A 246 51.41 2.77 12.14
C SER A 246 51.66 2.00 10.84
N ALA A 247 51.68 0.68 10.95
CA ALA A 247 51.76 -0.22 9.80
C ALA A 247 50.53 -0.06 8.91
N LEU A 248 50.76 0.12 7.62
CA LEU A 248 49.75 0.19 6.58
C LEU A 248 50.15 -0.77 5.48
N ILE A 249 49.26 -1.70 5.14
CA ILE A 249 49.44 -2.68 4.09
C ILE A 249 48.28 -2.55 3.11
N ASP A 250 48.59 -2.20 1.88
CA ASP A 250 47.60 -2.13 0.79
C ASP A 250 47.86 -3.30 -0.17
N LEU A 251 46.85 -4.15 -0.35
CA LEU A 251 46.82 -5.16 -1.40
C LEU A 251 46.02 -4.59 -2.56
N THR A 252 46.66 -4.41 -3.70
CA THR A 252 46.08 -3.78 -4.89
C THR A 252 46.11 -4.76 -6.05
N ALA A 253 44.94 -5.02 -6.63
CA ALA A 253 44.84 -5.78 -7.86
C ALA A 253 45.56 -5.07 -9.02
N ASN A 254 46.38 -5.80 -9.79
CA ASN A 254 47.17 -5.23 -10.89
C ASN A 254 46.36 -5.05 -12.19
N ASP A 255 45.13 -5.59 -12.27
CA ASP A 255 44.20 -5.33 -13.37
C ASP A 255 43.26 -4.14 -13.04
N PRO A 256 43.45 -2.96 -13.66
CA PRO A 256 42.63 -1.77 -13.40
C PRO A 256 41.15 -1.90 -13.85
N ARG A 257 40.74 -3.03 -14.45
CA ARG A 257 39.35 -3.32 -14.85
C ARG A 257 38.54 -4.06 -13.78
N LEU A 258 39.19 -4.64 -12.78
CA LEU A 258 38.52 -5.31 -11.66
C LEU A 258 38.27 -4.27 -10.56
N LYS A 259 37.02 -3.80 -10.40
CA LYS A 259 36.59 -2.95 -9.27
C LYS A 259 36.62 -3.68 -7.90
N THR A 260 37.17 -4.89 -7.85
CA THR A 260 37.22 -5.77 -6.69
C THR A 260 38.68 -6.07 -6.39
N GLY A 261 39.26 -5.47 -5.36
CA GLY A 261 40.59 -5.88 -4.88
C GLY A 261 41.52 -4.78 -4.42
N GLU A 262 41.02 -3.72 -3.78
CA GLU A 262 41.87 -2.92 -2.87
C GLU A 262 41.51 -3.29 -1.44
N LEU A 263 42.31 -4.14 -0.80
CA LEU A 263 42.20 -4.41 0.63
C LEU A 263 43.26 -3.59 1.35
N ARG A 264 42.78 -2.65 2.16
CA ARG A 264 43.63 -1.80 2.98
C ARG A 264 43.58 -2.28 4.42
N LEU A 265 44.75 -2.58 4.96
CA LEU A 265 44.97 -3.04 6.32
C LEU A 265 45.82 -2.01 7.05
N SER A 266 45.42 -1.60 8.25
CA SER A 266 46.22 -0.70 9.10
C SER A 266 46.23 -1.19 10.53
N ALA A 267 47.37 -1.09 11.22
CA ALA A 267 47.54 -1.47 12.62
C ALA A 267 48.74 -0.74 13.24
N GLU A 268 48.97 -0.89 14.55
CA GLU A 268 50.21 -0.42 15.19
C GLU A 268 51.44 -1.20 14.69
N ARG A 269 51.27 -2.51 14.49
CA ARG A 269 52.31 -3.45 14.07
C ARG A 269 51.75 -4.47 13.08
N ALA A 270 52.57 -4.85 12.10
CA ALA A 270 52.25 -5.91 11.15
C ALA A 270 53.46 -6.81 10.87
N VAL A 271 53.21 -8.09 10.64
CA VAL A 271 54.19 -9.07 10.16
C VAL A 271 53.67 -9.66 8.87
N VAL A 272 54.43 -9.49 7.79
CA VAL A 272 54.17 -10.13 6.49
C VAL A 272 55.04 -11.38 6.41
N PHE A 273 54.41 -12.55 6.34
CA PHE A 273 55.08 -13.83 6.15
C PHE A 273 55.25 -14.08 4.66
N LEU A 274 56.48 -14.33 4.22
CA LEU A 274 56.80 -14.57 2.82
C LEU A 274 56.96 -16.06 2.55
N THR A 275 56.82 -16.44 1.28
CA THR A 275 57.12 -17.80 0.83
C THR A 275 58.64 -18.04 0.98
N PRO A 276 59.09 -19.19 1.51
CA PRO A 276 60.51 -19.45 1.73
C PRO A 276 61.38 -19.20 0.49
N GLY A 277 62.42 -18.38 0.62
CA GLY A 277 63.33 -18.03 -0.49
C GLY A 277 62.93 -16.81 -1.34
N SER A 278 61.81 -16.14 -1.04
CA SER A 278 61.35 -14.94 -1.77
C SER A 278 62.21 -13.69 -1.48
N ILE A 279 62.88 -13.65 -0.32
CA ILE A 279 63.71 -12.52 0.14
C ILE A 279 64.92 -12.24 -0.75
N ALA A 280 65.44 -13.23 -1.48
CA ALA A 280 66.61 -13.05 -2.36
C ALA A 280 66.37 -12.05 -3.51
N ASN A 281 65.11 -11.73 -3.82
CA ASN A 281 64.72 -10.83 -4.90
C ASN A 281 64.25 -9.44 -4.39
N ILE A 282 64.17 -9.23 -3.08
CA ILE A 282 63.67 -8.00 -2.47
C ILE A 282 64.85 -7.08 -2.14
N ARG A 283 64.95 -5.91 -2.79
CA ARG A 283 65.91 -4.85 -2.40
C ARG A 283 65.46 -4.22 -1.08
N GLU A 284 66.40 -3.80 -0.22
CA GLU A 284 66.11 -3.13 1.08
C GLU A 284 65.19 -1.90 0.98
N ASP A 285 65.05 -1.30 -0.22
CA ASP A 285 64.21 -0.13 -0.50
C ASP A 285 62.88 -0.44 -1.26
N ALA A 286 62.54 -1.71 -1.49
CA ALA A 286 61.34 -2.08 -2.25
C ALA A 286 60.11 -2.16 -1.33
N GLY A 287 59.35 -1.07 -1.20
CA GLY A 287 58.07 -1.03 -0.48
C GLY A 287 56.91 -1.76 -1.17
N GLN A 288 57.18 -2.67 -2.11
CA GLN A 288 56.20 -3.41 -2.91
C GLN A 288 56.64 -4.86 -3.12
N LEU A 289 55.68 -5.79 -3.06
CA LEU A 289 55.85 -7.23 -3.30
C LEU A 289 54.77 -7.75 -4.23
N ASP A 290 55.05 -8.85 -4.92
CA ASP A 290 54.00 -9.62 -5.59
C ASP A 290 53.21 -10.42 -4.54
N VAL A 291 51.88 -10.39 -4.61
CA VAL A 291 50.97 -11.16 -3.73
C VAL A 291 51.36 -12.62 -3.64
N LYS A 292 51.88 -13.23 -4.73
CA LYS A 292 52.28 -14.64 -4.73
C LYS A 292 53.45 -14.95 -3.78
N GLU A 293 54.23 -13.94 -3.41
CA GLU A 293 55.36 -14.05 -2.50
C GLU A 293 54.91 -13.95 -1.04
N VAL A 294 53.68 -13.51 -0.77
CA VAL A 294 53.11 -13.35 0.57
C VAL A 294 52.27 -14.57 0.94
N GLN A 295 52.67 -15.27 2.00
CA GLN A 295 51.93 -16.41 2.56
C GLN A 295 50.78 -15.94 3.46
N GLY A 296 51.02 -14.92 4.28
CA GLY A 296 50.02 -14.38 5.18
C GLY A 296 50.45 -13.10 5.88
N ILE A 297 49.49 -12.38 6.46
CA ILE A 297 49.70 -11.09 7.10
C ILE A 297 49.11 -11.17 8.52
N TYR A 298 49.93 -10.95 9.53
CA TYR A 298 49.50 -10.79 10.92
C TYR A 298 49.54 -9.31 11.31
N LEU A 299 48.49 -8.82 11.95
CA LEU A 299 48.32 -7.43 12.37
C LEU A 299 47.96 -7.39 13.86
N GLU A 300 48.54 -6.44 14.59
CA GLU A 300 48.31 -6.29 16.03
C GLU A 300 48.28 -4.81 16.45
N GLY A 301 47.29 -4.47 17.27
CA GLY A 301 47.06 -3.13 17.80
C GLY A 301 46.19 -2.29 16.87
N ASP A 302 44.96 -1.99 17.29
CA ASP A 302 43.96 -1.19 16.56
C ASP A 302 43.87 -1.52 15.06
N VAL A 303 43.68 -2.81 14.76
CA VAL A 303 43.62 -3.28 13.36
C VAL A 303 42.35 -2.75 12.71
N ILE A 304 42.48 -2.16 11.52
CA ILE A 304 41.37 -1.77 10.64
C ILE A 304 41.64 -2.41 9.28
N ALA A 305 40.67 -3.18 8.79
CA ALA A 305 40.66 -3.76 7.46
C ALA A 305 39.46 -3.21 6.67
N THR A 306 39.69 -2.74 5.45
CA THR A 306 38.61 -2.22 4.59
C THR A 306 38.86 -2.55 3.14
N ASP A 307 37.79 -2.90 2.42
CA ASP A 307 37.79 -3.09 0.97
C ASP A 307 37.00 -1.99 0.22
N GLY A 308 36.63 -0.94 0.94
CA GLY A 308 35.77 0.15 0.47
C GLY A 308 34.28 -0.06 0.73
N ASN A 309 33.80 -1.30 0.85
CA ASN A 309 32.40 -1.63 1.13
C ASN A 309 32.17 -2.15 2.56
N TYR A 310 33.14 -2.88 3.11
CA TYR A 310 33.13 -3.42 4.45
C TYR A 310 34.26 -2.80 5.27
N ILE A 311 33.99 -2.50 6.54
CA ILE A 311 35.02 -2.06 7.49
C ILE A 311 35.02 -3.04 8.65
N MET A 312 36.13 -3.72 8.86
CA MET A 312 36.36 -4.59 10.01
C MET A 312 37.42 -3.98 10.92
N ARG A 313 37.19 -4.04 12.23
CA ARG A 313 38.15 -3.65 13.25
C ARG A 313 38.41 -4.82 14.18
N GLY A 314 39.63 -4.97 14.68
CA GLY A 314 39.97 -6.03 15.63
C GLY A 314 41.26 -5.74 16.41
N GLN A 315 41.50 -6.48 17.48
CA GLN A 315 42.74 -6.34 18.26
C GLN A 315 43.92 -7.03 17.57
N GLN A 316 43.64 -8.21 17.01
CA GLN A 316 44.60 -9.05 16.27
C GLN A 316 43.89 -9.65 15.07
N VAL A 317 44.55 -9.62 13.91
CA VAL A 317 44.02 -10.18 12.67
C VAL A 317 45.11 -10.98 11.98
N TYR A 318 44.78 -12.19 11.55
CA TYR A 318 45.61 -12.98 10.64
C TYR A 318 44.86 -13.18 9.32
N TYR A 319 45.48 -12.79 8.22
CA TYR A 319 44.97 -12.99 6.87
C TYR A 319 45.88 -13.96 6.12
N ASP A 320 45.34 -15.13 5.79
CA ASP A 320 45.97 -16.12 4.91
C ASP A 320 45.66 -15.75 3.46
N VAL A 321 46.66 -15.20 2.78
CA VAL A 321 46.54 -14.69 1.42
C VAL A 321 46.34 -15.84 0.43
N ALA A 322 47.00 -16.98 0.66
CA ALA A 322 46.95 -18.14 -0.23
C ALA A 322 45.59 -18.85 -0.19
N LEU A 323 45.01 -19.01 1.00
CA LEU A 323 43.71 -19.67 1.19
C LEU A 323 42.52 -18.70 1.16
N ASN A 324 42.78 -17.39 1.11
CA ASN A 324 41.78 -16.33 1.19
C ASN A 324 40.88 -16.48 2.44
N ARG A 325 41.53 -16.64 3.58
CA ARG A 325 40.90 -16.81 4.90
C ARG A 325 41.41 -15.76 5.85
N ALA A 326 40.51 -15.27 6.70
CA ALA A 326 40.84 -14.30 7.73
C ALA A 326 40.37 -14.80 9.07
N VAL A 327 41.12 -14.52 10.14
CA VAL A 327 40.64 -14.66 11.52
C VAL A 327 40.94 -13.36 12.25
N ALA A 328 39.94 -12.80 12.91
CA ALA A 328 40.03 -11.58 13.68
C ALA A 328 39.53 -11.84 15.11
N ALA A 329 40.34 -11.44 16.10
CA ALA A 329 39.97 -11.50 17.52
C ALA A 329 39.40 -10.15 17.98
N GLN A 330 38.36 -10.21 18.81
CA GLN A 330 37.58 -9.05 19.27
C GLN A 330 37.14 -8.15 18.10
N ALA A 331 36.48 -8.77 17.12
CA ALA A 331 36.20 -8.16 15.84
C ALA A 331 34.88 -7.36 15.86
N VAL A 332 34.88 -6.19 15.21
CA VAL A 332 33.70 -5.40 14.89
C VAL A 332 33.63 -5.21 13.38
N LEU A 333 32.64 -5.82 12.75
CA LEU A 333 32.34 -5.67 11.33
C LEU A 333 31.19 -4.67 11.16
N ARG A 334 31.43 -3.64 10.34
CA ARG A 334 30.40 -2.76 9.81
C ARG A 334 30.16 -3.11 8.35
N THR A 335 28.92 -3.44 8.03
CA THR A 335 28.45 -3.80 6.68
C THR A 335 27.16 -3.06 6.35
N TYR A 336 26.74 -3.13 5.09
CA TYR A 336 25.43 -2.65 4.65
C TYR A 336 24.59 -3.82 4.15
N LEU A 337 23.29 -3.80 4.44
CA LEU A 337 22.33 -4.66 3.77
C LEU A 337 22.10 -4.17 2.34
N ARG A 338 21.48 -4.99 1.50
CA ARG A 338 21.14 -4.60 0.11
C ARG A 338 20.27 -3.34 0.03
N THR A 339 19.52 -3.08 1.09
CA THR A 339 18.67 -1.89 1.27
C THR A 339 19.45 -0.63 1.65
N GLY A 340 20.78 -0.70 1.83
CA GLY A 340 21.63 0.41 2.27
C GLY A 340 21.64 0.66 3.78
N ILE A 341 20.98 -0.18 4.57
CA ILE A 341 20.93 -0.06 6.03
C ILE A 341 22.23 -0.60 6.65
N PRO A 342 22.94 0.18 7.49
CA PRO A 342 24.16 -0.29 8.14
C PRO A 342 23.85 -1.35 9.21
N VAL A 343 24.65 -2.40 9.27
CA VAL A 343 24.62 -3.47 10.27
C VAL A 343 25.99 -3.57 10.92
N TYR A 344 25.99 -3.73 12.23
CA TYR A 344 27.16 -3.86 13.08
C TYR A 344 27.15 -5.25 13.72
N ALA A 345 28.16 -6.05 13.43
CA ALA A 345 28.39 -7.37 14.04
C ALA A 345 29.64 -7.31 14.90
N ARG A 346 29.52 -7.64 16.18
CA ARG A 346 30.61 -7.67 17.17
C ARG A 346 30.81 -9.11 17.62
N ALA A 347 32.02 -9.63 17.62
CA ALA A 347 32.28 -11.03 17.95
C ALA A 347 33.61 -11.20 18.68
N ASN A 348 33.72 -12.20 19.55
CA ASN A 348 34.99 -12.56 20.18
C ASN A 348 35.98 -13.08 19.15
N GLU A 349 35.49 -13.86 18.19
CA GLU A 349 36.25 -14.34 17.04
C GLU A 349 35.37 -14.23 15.79
N MET A 350 35.93 -13.68 14.71
CA MET A 350 35.30 -13.65 13.40
C MET A 350 36.23 -14.27 12.38
N ARG A 351 35.73 -15.25 11.62
CA ARG A 351 36.46 -16.01 10.62
C ARG A 351 35.83 -15.84 9.25
N GLN A 352 36.63 -15.47 8.26
CA GLN A 352 36.26 -15.63 6.86
C GLN A 352 36.70 -17.02 6.42
N ILE A 353 35.73 -17.90 6.15
CA ILE A 353 35.99 -19.29 5.74
C ILE A 353 36.22 -19.38 4.23
N SER A 354 35.54 -18.53 3.47
CA SER A 354 35.70 -18.33 2.02
C SER A 354 35.25 -16.92 1.62
N ALA A 355 35.37 -16.56 0.34
CA ALA A 355 34.88 -15.27 -0.19
C ALA A 355 33.37 -15.04 0.05
N ASP A 356 32.60 -16.12 0.20
CA ASP A 356 31.15 -16.08 0.34
C ASP A 356 30.65 -16.56 1.72
N GLN A 357 31.55 -16.89 2.66
CA GLN A 357 31.15 -17.43 3.96
C GLN A 357 31.95 -16.85 5.12
N PHE A 358 31.22 -16.30 6.10
CA PHE A 358 31.76 -15.75 7.34
C PHE A 358 31.16 -16.49 8.54
N GLU A 359 31.97 -16.73 9.54
CA GLU A 359 31.58 -17.32 10.82
C GLU A 359 31.98 -16.36 11.93
N ALA A 360 31.13 -16.22 12.94
CA ALA A 360 31.39 -15.41 14.12
C ALA A 360 30.97 -16.15 15.38
N THR A 361 31.84 -16.17 16.38
CA THR A 361 31.65 -16.84 17.68
C THR A 361 31.46 -15.82 18.80
N ASP A 362 30.54 -16.09 19.72
CA ASP A 362 30.03 -15.12 20.72
C ASP A 362 29.67 -13.79 20.06
N ALA A 363 28.85 -13.87 19.02
CA ALA A 363 28.56 -12.76 18.14
C ALA A 363 27.32 -11.98 18.60
N ARG A 364 27.31 -10.70 18.31
CA ARG A 364 26.23 -9.76 18.58
C ARG A 364 26.00 -8.86 17.38
N VAL A 365 24.79 -8.91 16.84
CA VAL A 365 24.40 -8.17 15.63
C VAL A 365 23.34 -7.13 15.98
N SER A 366 23.48 -5.92 15.44
CA SER A 366 22.51 -4.83 15.57
C SER A 366 22.62 -3.86 14.39
N ILE A 367 21.55 -3.13 14.08
CA ILE A 367 21.55 -1.99 13.16
C ILE A 367 21.94 -0.67 13.86
N SER A 368 22.19 -0.72 15.17
CA SER A 368 22.64 0.42 15.97
C SER A 368 24.17 0.55 15.96
N GLU A 369 24.65 1.76 15.70
CA GLU A 369 26.09 2.09 15.71
C GLU A 369 26.69 2.17 17.12
N PHE A 370 25.85 2.35 18.14
CA PHE A 370 26.29 2.49 19.53
C PHE A 370 27.03 1.24 20.01
N PHE A 371 28.03 1.43 20.86
CA PHE A 371 28.81 0.34 21.46
C PHE A 371 27.91 -0.65 22.23
N THR A 372 26.98 -0.12 23.00
CA THR A 372 25.86 -0.87 23.60
C THR A 372 24.59 -0.57 22.80
N PRO A 373 24.18 -1.44 21.88
CA PRO A 373 22.97 -1.24 21.07
C PRO A 373 21.71 -1.29 21.94
N HIS A 374 20.65 -0.57 21.55
CA HIS A 374 19.36 -0.65 22.23
C HIS A 374 18.77 -2.06 22.09
N LEU A 375 18.63 -2.53 20.85
CA LEU A 375 18.28 -3.91 20.55
C LEU A 375 19.41 -4.62 19.82
N SER A 376 19.67 -5.87 20.19
CA SER A 376 20.64 -6.71 19.49
C SER A 376 20.26 -8.18 19.55
N VAL A 377 20.76 -8.92 18.57
CA VAL A 377 20.68 -10.38 18.50
C VAL A 377 22.06 -10.93 18.83
N GLY A 378 22.20 -11.57 19.99
CA GLY A 378 23.38 -12.32 20.38
C GLY A 378 23.26 -13.78 19.95
N ALA A 379 24.36 -14.45 19.66
CA ALA A 379 24.38 -15.89 19.39
C ALA A 379 25.78 -16.46 19.65
N ASP A 380 25.85 -17.71 20.11
CA ASP A 380 27.12 -18.40 20.35
C ASP A 380 27.90 -18.60 19.03
N LYS A 381 27.17 -18.85 17.94
CA LYS A 381 27.73 -18.99 16.60
C LYS A 381 26.76 -18.42 15.57
N ILE A 382 27.28 -17.58 14.67
CA ILE A 382 26.58 -17.05 13.50
C ILE A 382 27.39 -17.42 12.26
N THR A 383 26.73 -18.01 11.27
CA THR A 383 27.28 -18.28 9.95
C THR A 383 26.50 -17.47 8.92
N VAL A 384 27.20 -16.62 8.18
CA VAL A 384 26.64 -15.81 7.10
C VAL A 384 27.15 -16.39 5.79
N THR A 385 26.24 -16.84 4.94
CA THR A 385 26.54 -17.42 3.63
C THR A 385 25.93 -16.56 2.54
N LYS A 386 26.78 -16.04 1.65
CA LYS A 386 26.37 -15.32 0.45
C LYS A 386 26.16 -16.35 -0.66
N ASN A 387 24.93 -16.51 -1.11
CA ASN A 387 24.61 -17.46 -2.18
C ASN A 387 24.73 -16.74 -3.54
N PRO A 388 25.65 -17.13 -4.43
CA PRO A 388 25.70 -16.61 -5.80
C PRO A 388 24.64 -17.29 -6.71
N GLY A 389 24.20 -16.60 -7.78
CA GLY A 389 23.34 -17.19 -8.84
C GLY A 389 21.87 -16.73 -8.83
N LYS A 390 20.94 -17.55 -9.36
CA LYS A 390 19.50 -17.21 -9.47
C LYS A 390 18.80 -16.96 -8.12
N ASN A 391 19.32 -17.54 -7.04
CA ASN A 391 18.90 -17.30 -5.66
C ASN A 391 19.88 -16.36 -4.94
N ALA A 392 20.32 -15.29 -5.61
CA ALA A 392 21.28 -14.35 -5.06
C ALA A 392 20.74 -13.74 -3.75
N GLY A 393 21.35 -14.07 -2.62
CA GLY A 393 20.90 -13.62 -1.29
C GLY A 393 21.91 -13.93 -0.19
N THR A 394 21.66 -13.41 1.00
CA THR A 394 22.45 -13.68 2.20
C THR A 394 21.63 -14.55 3.14
N THR A 395 22.13 -15.75 3.46
CA THR A 395 21.52 -16.63 4.48
C THR A 395 22.31 -16.53 5.76
N ILE A 396 21.61 -16.43 6.88
CA ILE A 396 22.16 -16.39 8.22
C ILE A 396 21.69 -17.64 8.95
N ASP A 397 22.63 -18.36 9.53
CA ASP A 397 22.40 -19.51 10.42
C ASP A 397 22.99 -19.17 11.78
N ALA A 398 22.17 -19.15 12.83
CA ALA A 398 22.59 -18.80 14.18
C ALA A 398 22.11 -19.83 15.22
N SER A 399 22.98 -20.19 16.16
CA SER A 399 22.68 -21.12 17.26
C SER A 399 22.75 -20.44 18.62
N HIS A 400 21.89 -20.85 19.55
CA HIS A 400 21.75 -20.28 20.90
C HIS A 400 21.53 -18.76 20.85
N VAL A 401 20.53 -18.35 20.07
CA VAL A 401 20.22 -16.95 19.84
C VAL A 401 19.61 -16.33 21.09
N THR A 402 20.07 -15.14 21.47
CA THR A 402 19.50 -14.32 22.53
C THR A 402 19.08 -12.97 21.94
N PHE A 403 17.81 -12.61 22.07
CA PHE A 403 17.37 -11.24 21.84
C PHE A 403 17.69 -10.43 23.09
N ARG A 404 18.29 -9.26 22.93
CA ARG A 404 18.87 -8.50 24.05
C ARG A 404 18.44 -7.04 23.99
N SER A 405 18.12 -6.49 25.16
CA SER A 405 17.96 -5.05 25.38
C SER A 405 19.17 -4.52 26.14
N GLY A 406 19.92 -3.59 25.57
CA GLY A 406 21.22 -3.19 26.11
C GLY A 406 22.14 -4.41 26.22
N ASN A 407 22.65 -4.74 27.41
CA ASN A 407 23.44 -5.95 27.66
C ASN A 407 22.64 -7.16 28.19
N THR A 408 21.35 -6.99 28.46
CA THR A 408 20.53 -8.00 29.13
C THR A 408 19.82 -8.87 28.09
N PRO A 409 20.00 -10.21 28.12
CA PRO A 409 19.20 -11.12 27.30
C PRO A 409 17.75 -11.15 27.83
N ILE A 410 16.78 -10.92 26.94
CA ILE A 410 15.35 -10.89 27.26
C ILE A 410 14.61 -12.13 26.75
N PHE A 411 15.09 -12.77 25.68
CA PHE A 411 14.48 -13.97 25.11
C PHE A 411 15.54 -14.87 24.47
N TYR A 412 15.38 -16.19 24.59
CA TYR A 412 16.28 -17.21 24.06
C TYR A 412 15.59 -18.02 22.96
N TRP A 413 16.33 -18.31 21.88
CA TRP A 413 15.87 -19.14 20.77
C TRP A 413 16.96 -20.13 20.34
N PRO A 414 16.68 -21.46 20.27
CA PRO A 414 17.74 -22.45 20.05
C PRO A 414 18.47 -22.34 18.71
N TYR A 415 17.74 -22.10 17.62
CA TYR A 415 18.29 -22.03 16.28
C TYR A 415 17.46 -21.10 15.39
N LEU A 416 18.13 -20.18 14.69
CA LEU A 416 17.50 -19.20 13.80
C LEU A 416 18.16 -19.28 12.43
N ARG A 417 17.36 -19.46 11.39
CA ARG A 417 17.80 -19.44 9.99
C ARG A 417 16.95 -18.46 9.20
N GLY A 418 17.59 -17.56 8.46
CA GLY A 418 16.83 -16.58 7.68
C GLY A 418 17.68 -15.65 6.83
N THR A 419 17.03 -14.65 6.25
CA THR A 419 17.67 -13.57 5.49
C THR A 419 17.66 -12.30 6.35
N PRO A 420 18.73 -11.50 6.36
CA PRO A 420 18.83 -10.33 7.24
C PRO A 420 17.75 -9.28 7.00
N GLU A 421 17.12 -9.26 5.83
CA GLU A 421 16.04 -8.32 5.48
C GLU A 421 14.70 -8.63 6.18
N LYS A 422 14.55 -9.80 6.82
CA LYS A 422 13.30 -10.25 7.43
C LYS A 422 13.37 -10.22 8.95
N THR A 423 12.45 -9.49 9.56
CA THR A 423 12.28 -9.47 11.02
C THR A 423 11.42 -10.65 11.46
N VAL A 424 11.95 -11.53 12.31
CA VAL A 424 11.21 -12.71 12.84
C VAL A 424 10.08 -12.31 13.77
N LEU A 425 10.30 -11.31 14.63
CA LEU A 425 9.33 -10.75 15.57
C LEU A 425 9.11 -9.27 15.26
N PRO A 426 8.28 -8.94 14.25
CA PRO A 426 8.03 -7.55 13.86
C PRO A 426 7.35 -6.70 14.93
N GLU A 427 6.56 -7.31 15.83
CA GLU A 427 5.77 -6.53 16.78
C GLU A 427 5.64 -7.22 18.14
N ILE A 428 5.83 -6.43 19.20
CA ILE A 428 5.47 -6.76 20.57
C ILE A 428 4.58 -5.63 21.08
N SER A 429 3.43 -5.98 21.64
CA SER A 429 2.54 -5.05 22.31
C SER A 429 2.25 -5.50 23.73
N ALA A 430 2.05 -4.53 24.59
CA ALA A 430 1.61 -4.74 25.95
C ALA A 430 0.59 -3.68 26.32
N GLY A 431 -0.23 -3.94 27.31
CA GLY A 431 -0.94 -2.88 27.98
C GLY A 431 -1.94 -3.40 28.98
N TYR A 432 -2.91 -2.57 29.32
CA TYR A 432 -3.74 -2.80 30.49
C TYR A 432 -5.11 -2.15 30.35
N ASN A 433 -6.14 -2.87 30.77
CA ASN A 433 -7.40 -2.30 31.22
C ASN A 433 -8.02 -3.19 32.30
N GLU A 434 -9.08 -2.73 32.97
CA GLU A 434 -9.64 -3.42 34.13
C GLU A 434 -10.34 -4.76 33.81
N TYR A 435 -10.91 -4.91 32.62
CA TYR A 435 -11.61 -6.15 32.20
C TYR A 435 -10.66 -7.21 31.63
N ARG A 436 -9.57 -6.78 30.98
CA ARG A 436 -8.57 -7.63 30.33
C ARG A 436 -7.34 -7.91 31.19
N GLY A 437 -7.11 -7.07 32.20
CA GLY A 437 -5.87 -7.04 32.97
C GLY A 437 -4.68 -6.66 32.09
N VAL A 438 -3.52 -7.22 32.39
CA VAL A 438 -2.33 -7.04 31.55
C VAL A 438 -2.53 -7.85 30.26
N THR A 439 -2.37 -7.18 29.13
CA THR A 439 -2.37 -7.80 27.81
C THR A 439 -0.95 -7.83 27.25
N ILE A 440 -0.58 -8.93 26.59
CA ILE A 440 0.69 -9.09 25.90
C ILE A 440 0.41 -9.71 24.53
N GLY A 441 0.73 -8.98 23.47
CA GLY A 441 0.60 -9.44 22.08
C GLY A 441 1.97 -9.61 21.43
N THR A 442 2.16 -10.69 20.66
CA THR A 442 3.35 -10.89 19.82
C THR A 442 2.95 -11.32 18.41
N ARG A 443 3.54 -10.68 17.41
CA ARG A 443 3.31 -10.99 15.99
C ARG A 443 4.61 -11.45 15.37
N TRP A 444 4.63 -12.67 14.84
CA TRP A 444 5.82 -13.30 14.26
C TRP A 444 5.63 -13.47 12.76
N ASP A 445 6.69 -13.30 11.97
CA ASP A 445 6.71 -13.75 10.58
C ASP A 445 6.80 -15.29 10.59
N LEU A 446 5.73 -15.95 10.14
CA LEU A 446 5.61 -17.41 10.24
C LEU A 446 6.61 -18.13 9.31
N TRP A 447 6.93 -17.56 8.16
CA TRP A 447 7.94 -18.12 7.25
C TRP A 447 9.33 -18.07 7.89
N ALA A 448 9.68 -16.92 8.46
CA ALA A 448 10.95 -16.72 9.12
C ALA A 448 11.07 -17.55 10.40
N LEU A 449 9.99 -17.69 11.18
CA LEU A 449 9.94 -18.53 12.38
C LEU A 449 10.16 -20.02 12.05
N LEU A 450 9.56 -20.51 10.96
CA LEU A 450 9.69 -21.90 10.51
C LEU A 450 10.95 -22.15 9.67
N GLY A 451 11.70 -21.11 9.30
CA GLY A 451 12.90 -21.21 8.46
C GLY A 451 12.63 -21.53 6.99
N TYR A 452 11.42 -21.25 6.50
CA TYR A 452 11.04 -21.45 5.10
C TYR A 452 11.18 -20.15 4.30
N ASP A 453 11.53 -20.29 3.03
CA ASP A 453 11.42 -19.16 2.09
C ASP A 453 9.93 -18.88 1.82
N PRO A 454 9.49 -17.60 1.91
CA PRO A 454 8.12 -17.23 1.66
C PRO A 454 7.77 -17.52 0.21
N ILE A 455 6.55 -18.00 -0.01
CA ILE A 455 6.03 -18.12 -1.37
C ILE A 455 5.93 -16.70 -1.95
N PRO A 456 6.51 -16.41 -3.14
CA PRO A 456 6.47 -15.07 -3.71
C PRO A 456 5.05 -14.52 -3.78
N GLY A 457 4.84 -13.32 -3.23
CA GLY A 457 3.51 -12.69 -3.16
C GLY A 457 2.61 -13.21 -2.04
N MET A 458 3.11 -14.02 -1.10
CA MET A 458 2.39 -14.48 0.09
C MET A 458 3.11 -14.06 1.38
N SER A 459 2.38 -13.46 2.30
CA SER A 459 2.81 -13.23 3.69
C SER A 459 2.05 -14.14 4.64
N ALA A 460 2.70 -14.55 5.74
CA ALA A 460 2.08 -15.33 6.80
C ALA A 460 2.58 -14.84 8.16
N LYS A 461 1.66 -14.57 9.08
CA LYS A 461 1.96 -14.06 10.42
C LYS A 461 1.35 -14.98 11.47
N LEU A 462 2.14 -15.33 12.48
CA LEU A 462 1.63 -15.97 13.71
C LEU A 462 1.27 -14.88 14.72
N ILE A 463 0.09 -15.02 15.32
CA ILE A 463 -0.49 -14.09 16.29
C ILE A 463 -0.60 -14.81 17.62
N ASN A 464 -0.02 -14.26 18.68
CA ASN A 464 -0.19 -14.77 20.03
C ASN A 464 -0.57 -13.62 20.95
N ASP A 465 -1.67 -13.78 21.68
CA ASP A 465 -2.15 -12.78 22.63
C ASP A 465 -2.39 -13.44 23.99
N ILE A 466 -2.02 -12.76 25.07
CA ILE A 466 -2.28 -13.18 26.44
C ILE A 466 -3.05 -12.05 27.11
N TYR A 467 -4.18 -12.36 27.71
CA TYR A 467 -5.01 -11.46 28.51
C TYR A 467 -5.10 -12.07 29.91
N THR A 468 -4.46 -11.45 30.91
CA THR A 468 -4.30 -12.09 32.23
C THR A 468 -5.63 -12.40 32.93
N LEU A 469 -6.69 -11.66 32.59
CA LEU A 469 -8.03 -11.91 33.14
C LEU A 469 -8.90 -12.77 32.20
N ASN A 470 -8.89 -12.58 30.88
CA ASN A 470 -9.86 -13.27 30.03
C ASN A 470 -9.34 -14.54 29.33
N GLY A 471 -8.04 -14.69 29.05
CA GLY A 471 -7.60 -15.89 28.31
C GLY A 471 -6.35 -15.75 27.46
N VAL A 472 -6.09 -16.78 26.65
CA VAL A 472 -4.96 -16.84 25.71
C VAL A 472 -5.44 -17.06 24.27
N GLY A 473 -4.93 -16.25 23.35
CA GLY A 473 -5.26 -16.27 21.94
C GLY A 473 -4.09 -16.76 21.09
N LEU A 474 -4.41 -17.55 20.07
CA LEU A 474 -3.49 -18.03 19.05
C LEU A 474 -4.15 -17.91 17.69
N GLY A 475 -3.50 -17.25 16.74
CA GLY A 475 -4.02 -17.08 15.39
C GLY A 475 -2.95 -17.04 14.32
N THR A 476 -3.39 -17.13 13.08
CA THR A 476 -2.55 -16.98 11.90
C THR A 476 -3.24 -16.08 10.88
N ALA A 477 -2.50 -15.16 10.28
CA ALA A 477 -2.99 -14.32 9.19
C ALA A 477 -2.15 -14.53 7.94
N PHE A 478 -2.81 -14.74 6.81
CA PHE A 478 -2.22 -14.90 5.49
C PHE A 478 -2.67 -13.76 4.58
N SER A 479 -1.77 -13.25 3.75
CA SER A 479 -2.15 -12.35 2.65
C SER A 479 -1.43 -12.74 1.37
N SER A 480 -2.18 -12.92 0.27
CA SER A 480 -1.61 -13.30 -1.01
C SER A 480 -2.54 -13.02 -2.19
N PHE A 481 -1.97 -12.64 -3.34
CA PHE A 481 -2.66 -12.55 -4.64
C PHE A 481 -4.04 -11.87 -4.62
N GLY A 482 -4.19 -10.77 -3.85
CA GLY A 482 -5.46 -10.04 -3.74
C GLY A 482 -6.46 -10.64 -2.75
N GLY A 483 -6.03 -11.53 -1.87
CA GLY A 483 -6.84 -11.99 -0.74
C GLY A 483 -6.11 -12.03 0.60
N ASN A 484 -6.92 -12.06 1.65
CA ASN A 484 -6.50 -12.14 3.04
C ASN A 484 -7.30 -13.25 3.73
N LEU A 485 -6.66 -13.95 4.66
CA LEU A 485 -7.30 -14.95 5.51
C LEU A 485 -6.74 -14.83 6.92
N ASN A 486 -7.60 -14.62 7.89
CA ASN A 486 -7.28 -14.57 9.29
C ASN A 486 -8.04 -15.68 10.04
N MET A 487 -7.31 -16.43 10.84
CA MET A 487 -7.84 -17.52 11.66
C MET A 487 -7.36 -17.28 13.08
N TYR A 488 -8.28 -17.11 14.02
CA TYR A 488 -7.95 -16.78 15.40
C TYR A 488 -8.76 -17.62 16.37
N GLY A 489 -8.07 -18.35 17.24
CA GLY A 489 -8.66 -19.09 18.35
C GLY A 489 -8.30 -18.46 19.69
N PHE A 490 -9.21 -18.57 20.65
CA PHE A 490 -9.10 -17.98 21.97
C PHE A 490 -9.57 -18.98 23.02
N TYR A 491 -8.71 -19.28 23.99
CA TYR A 491 -9.07 -20.06 25.16
C TYR A 491 -9.47 -19.11 26.29
N ASP A 492 -10.76 -19.07 26.57
CA ASP A 492 -11.45 -18.18 27.50
C ASP A 492 -11.38 -18.73 28.94
N PHE A 493 -11.09 -17.86 29.90
CA PHE A 493 -11.02 -18.17 31.33
C PHE A 493 -12.38 -18.02 32.04
N GLU A 494 -13.45 -17.70 31.30
CA GLU A 494 -14.83 -17.54 31.79
C GLU A 494 -14.96 -16.43 32.84
N ASN A 495 -14.15 -15.37 32.69
CA ASN A 495 -14.23 -14.17 33.50
C ASN A 495 -15.08 -13.10 32.82
N GLU A 496 -15.42 -12.05 33.57
CA GLU A 496 -16.21 -10.93 33.07
C GLU A 496 -15.46 -10.15 31.98
N GLU A 497 -16.13 -9.96 30.86
CA GLU A 497 -15.71 -9.19 29.68
C GLU A 497 -16.62 -7.98 29.51
N GLN A 498 -16.17 -7.02 28.71
CA GLN A 498 -16.95 -5.84 28.40
C GLN A 498 -17.21 -5.70 26.90
N ALA A 499 -18.48 -5.46 26.55
CA ALA A 499 -18.93 -5.15 25.21
C ALA A 499 -18.72 -3.66 24.85
N SER A 500 -18.86 -3.32 23.58
CA SER A 500 -18.66 -1.94 23.10
C SER A 500 -19.65 -0.92 23.69
N THR A 501 -20.76 -1.38 24.26
CA THR A 501 -21.79 -0.55 24.91
C THR A 501 -21.61 -0.44 26.42
N GLY A 502 -20.50 -0.95 26.97
CA GLY A 502 -20.24 -1.01 28.41
C GLY A 502 -20.96 -2.13 29.17
N GLN A 503 -21.82 -2.91 28.50
CA GLN A 503 -22.44 -4.10 29.09
C GLN A 503 -21.38 -5.13 29.40
N THR A 504 -21.52 -5.80 30.54
CA THR A 504 -20.64 -6.90 30.91
C THR A 504 -21.21 -8.24 30.46
N TYR A 505 -20.32 -9.16 30.12
CA TYR A 505 -20.65 -10.46 29.56
C TYR A 505 -19.69 -11.50 30.11
N THR A 506 -20.19 -12.70 30.41
CA THR A 506 -19.34 -13.85 30.73
C THR A 506 -19.64 -14.95 29.74
N SER A 507 -18.62 -15.41 29.03
CA SER A 507 -18.77 -16.48 28.05
C SER A 507 -19.20 -17.78 28.71
N THR A 508 -20.05 -18.54 28.01
CA THR A 508 -20.35 -19.94 28.34
C THR A 508 -19.46 -20.93 27.59
N LEU A 509 -18.66 -20.45 26.63
CA LEU A 509 -17.74 -21.22 25.80
C LEU A 509 -16.29 -20.97 26.22
N LYS A 510 -15.54 -22.06 26.40
CA LYS A 510 -14.09 -22.03 26.67
C LYS A 510 -13.24 -21.84 25.43
N TYR A 511 -13.70 -22.33 24.29
CA TYR A 511 -12.99 -22.20 23.02
C TYR A 511 -13.80 -21.29 22.11
N ARG A 512 -13.26 -20.09 21.89
CA ARG A 512 -13.88 -19.03 21.10
C ARG A 512 -12.95 -18.66 19.96
N GLY A 513 -13.44 -17.90 18.99
CA GLY A 513 -12.60 -17.50 17.87
C GLY A 513 -13.38 -17.01 16.67
N LEU A 514 -12.62 -16.71 15.62
CA LEU A 514 -13.17 -16.33 14.33
C LEU A 514 -12.26 -16.79 13.18
N ILE A 515 -12.89 -17.00 12.03
CA ILE A 515 -12.24 -17.16 10.74
C ILE A 515 -12.83 -16.11 9.83
N ASP A 516 -12.01 -15.23 9.26
CA ASP A 516 -12.46 -14.25 8.28
C ASP A 516 -11.47 -14.17 7.13
N GLY A 517 -11.97 -14.04 5.92
CA GLY A 517 -11.13 -13.90 4.75
C GLY A 517 -11.87 -13.30 3.56
N ASP A 518 -11.12 -12.62 2.71
CA ASP A 518 -11.60 -12.02 1.48
C ASP A 518 -10.62 -12.33 0.34
N TYR A 519 -11.14 -12.37 -0.88
CA TYR A 519 -10.35 -12.60 -2.08
C TYR A 519 -10.96 -11.83 -3.24
N THR A 520 -10.15 -11.06 -3.95
CA THR A 520 -10.54 -10.36 -5.17
C THR A 520 -9.61 -10.76 -6.30
N TYR A 521 -10.19 -11.29 -7.39
CA TYR A 521 -9.47 -11.71 -8.58
C TYR A 521 -10.08 -11.08 -9.83
N LEU A 522 -9.27 -10.30 -10.53
CA LEU A 522 -9.61 -9.75 -11.84
C LEU A 522 -9.15 -10.75 -12.91
N ILE A 523 -10.09 -11.44 -13.55
CA ILE A 523 -9.78 -12.43 -14.60
C ILE A 523 -9.26 -11.69 -15.85
N ASP A 524 -9.92 -10.59 -16.20
CA ASP A 524 -9.56 -9.64 -17.25
C ASP A 524 -10.20 -8.27 -16.95
N GLU A 525 -10.03 -7.28 -17.83
CA GLU A 525 -10.58 -5.92 -17.65
C GLU A 525 -12.13 -5.85 -17.57
N HIS A 526 -12.83 -6.95 -17.84
CA HIS A 526 -14.29 -7.06 -17.92
C HIS A 526 -14.88 -8.03 -16.88
N SER A 527 -14.04 -8.85 -16.25
CA SER A 527 -14.48 -10.00 -15.45
C SER A 527 -13.86 -9.98 -14.06
N LEU A 528 -14.71 -9.87 -13.04
CA LEU A 528 -14.35 -9.81 -11.63
C LEU A 528 -14.92 -11.01 -10.88
N LEU A 529 -14.07 -11.67 -10.09
CA LEU A 529 -14.46 -12.68 -9.11
C LEU A 529 -14.09 -12.17 -7.71
N GLN A 530 -15.00 -12.29 -6.76
CA GLN A 530 -14.77 -11.98 -5.35
C GLN A 530 -15.30 -13.14 -4.49
N GLY A 531 -14.58 -13.45 -3.42
CA GLY A 531 -15.01 -14.39 -2.40
C GLY A 531 -14.77 -13.80 -1.02
N SER A 532 -15.63 -14.12 -0.07
CA SER A 532 -15.34 -13.92 1.34
C SER A 532 -15.89 -15.08 2.15
N VAL A 533 -15.25 -15.33 3.29
CA VAL A 533 -15.68 -16.29 4.29
C VAL A 533 -15.62 -15.60 5.64
N ALA A 534 -16.65 -15.81 6.45
CA ALA A 534 -16.70 -15.36 7.83
C ALA A 534 -17.35 -16.44 8.68
N TRP A 535 -16.74 -16.72 9.83
CA TRP A 535 -17.24 -17.60 10.87
C TRP A 535 -16.84 -17.08 12.25
N THR A 536 -17.73 -17.16 13.24
CA THR A 536 -17.46 -16.79 14.65
C THR A 536 -17.96 -17.87 15.61
N SER A 537 -17.30 -18.01 16.76
CA SER A 537 -17.71 -18.99 17.77
C SER A 537 -19.06 -18.68 18.43
N ASP A 538 -19.35 -17.40 18.64
CA ASP A 538 -20.56 -16.89 19.29
C ASP A 538 -20.84 -15.44 18.88
N GLY A 539 -22.07 -14.99 19.15
CA GLY A 539 -22.53 -13.64 18.82
C GLY A 539 -21.92 -12.52 19.67
N ALA A 540 -21.21 -12.83 20.76
CA ALA A 540 -20.59 -11.82 21.63
C ALA A 540 -19.09 -11.61 21.34
N PHE A 541 -18.39 -12.59 20.74
CA PHE A 541 -16.93 -12.59 20.61
C PHE A 541 -16.36 -11.35 19.91
N VAL A 542 -16.94 -10.96 18.77
CA VAL A 542 -16.50 -9.76 18.04
C VAL A 542 -16.82 -8.51 18.84
N ASN A 543 -17.96 -8.45 19.51
CA ASN A 543 -18.37 -7.32 20.34
C ASN A 543 -17.52 -7.17 21.63
N THR A 544 -16.98 -8.24 22.21
CA THR A 544 -16.15 -8.15 23.43
C THR A 544 -14.64 -8.08 23.14
N PHE A 545 -14.14 -8.82 22.15
CA PHE A 545 -12.70 -8.86 21.82
C PHE A 545 -12.28 -7.92 20.69
N ARG A 546 -13.15 -7.71 19.69
CA ARG A 546 -12.90 -6.90 18.48
C ARG A 546 -13.92 -5.77 18.32
N GLN A 547 -14.13 -5.00 19.39
CA GLN A 547 -15.10 -3.89 19.45
C GLN A 547 -15.00 -2.93 18.25
N GLY A 548 -13.77 -2.63 17.79
CA GLY A 548 -13.54 -1.80 16.61
C GLY A 548 -14.17 -2.38 15.33
N ASP A 549 -14.04 -3.69 15.13
CA ASP A 549 -14.63 -4.41 13.99
C ASP A 549 -16.16 -4.46 14.13
N PHE A 550 -16.66 -4.74 15.33
CA PHE A 550 -18.09 -4.75 15.61
C PHE A 550 -18.76 -3.43 15.21
N ILE A 551 -18.11 -2.29 15.48
CA ILE A 551 -18.63 -0.96 15.20
C ILE A 551 -18.42 -0.54 13.74
N ASN A 552 -17.21 -0.71 13.20
CA ASN A 552 -16.79 -0.02 11.99
C ASN A 552 -16.68 -0.93 10.75
N ARG A 553 -16.62 -2.25 10.93
CA ARG A 553 -16.40 -3.16 9.80
C ARG A 553 -17.66 -3.26 8.95
N LEU A 554 -17.43 -3.52 7.66
CA LEU A 554 -18.44 -4.07 6.77
C LEU A 554 -18.95 -5.43 7.28
N GLU A 555 -20.07 -5.88 6.72
CA GLU A 555 -20.73 -7.12 7.11
C GLU A 555 -19.76 -8.31 7.07
N TYR A 556 -19.74 -9.09 8.14
CA TYR A 556 -19.12 -10.41 8.13
C TYR A 556 -20.01 -11.35 7.31
N GLU A 557 -19.55 -11.75 6.14
CA GLU A 557 -20.35 -12.55 5.23
C GLU A 557 -19.54 -13.62 4.50
N THR A 558 -20.14 -14.81 4.39
CA THR A 558 -19.66 -15.85 3.47
C THR A 558 -20.37 -15.70 2.14
N LYS A 559 -19.64 -15.25 1.11
CA LYS A 559 -20.18 -15.04 -0.24
C LYS A 559 -19.19 -15.37 -1.34
N ALA A 560 -19.73 -15.68 -2.51
CA ALA A 560 -19.02 -15.70 -3.78
C ALA A 560 -19.76 -14.80 -4.77
N PHE A 561 -19.05 -13.85 -5.37
CA PHE A 561 -19.60 -12.87 -6.29
C PHE A 561 -18.82 -12.87 -7.61
N MET A 562 -19.54 -12.90 -8.71
CA MET A 562 -18.98 -12.78 -10.06
C MET A 562 -19.64 -11.60 -10.77
N LYS A 563 -18.84 -10.80 -11.48
CA LYS A 563 -19.33 -9.77 -12.40
C LYS A 563 -18.66 -9.94 -13.76
N LEU A 564 -19.47 -10.01 -14.81
CA LEU A 564 -19.05 -9.94 -16.20
C LEU A 564 -19.62 -8.66 -16.79
N GLN A 565 -18.77 -7.72 -17.18
CA GLN A 565 -19.18 -6.40 -17.65
C GLN A 565 -18.59 -6.12 -19.04
N SER A 566 -19.47 -5.85 -20.01
CA SER A 566 -19.08 -5.45 -21.36
C SER A 566 -19.82 -4.17 -21.73
N SER A 567 -19.08 -3.11 -22.02
CA SER A 567 -19.61 -1.79 -22.39
C SER A 567 -20.65 -1.30 -21.36
N ASN A 568 -21.91 -1.11 -21.77
CA ASN A 568 -23.00 -0.64 -20.93
C ASN A 568 -23.84 -1.77 -20.31
N SER A 569 -23.38 -3.03 -20.41
CA SER A 569 -24.08 -4.20 -19.88
C SER A 569 -23.24 -4.92 -18.82
N ALA A 570 -23.91 -5.45 -17.80
CA ALA A 570 -23.29 -6.24 -16.74
C ALA A 570 -24.17 -7.42 -16.36
N PHE A 571 -23.58 -8.60 -16.30
CA PHE A 571 -24.15 -9.78 -15.66
C PHE A 571 -23.45 -9.98 -14.31
N THR A 572 -24.22 -10.25 -13.25
CA THR A 572 -23.70 -10.55 -11.92
C THR A 572 -24.33 -11.82 -11.37
N MET A 573 -23.52 -12.64 -10.69
CA MET A 573 -23.98 -13.79 -9.92
C MET A 573 -23.48 -13.67 -8.48
N LEU A 574 -24.36 -13.88 -7.51
CA LEU A 574 -24.06 -13.81 -6.08
C LEU A 574 -24.57 -15.08 -5.40
N LEU A 575 -23.68 -15.74 -4.68
CA LEU A 575 -24.00 -16.74 -3.66
C LEU A 575 -23.66 -16.12 -2.32
N LYS A 576 -24.62 -16.02 -1.40
CA LYS A 576 -24.41 -15.53 -0.04
C LYS A 576 -25.07 -16.50 0.93
N ASN A 577 -24.32 -16.95 1.93
CA ASN A 577 -24.83 -17.84 2.96
C ASN A 577 -24.25 -17.42 4.33
N ASP A 578 -25.12 -17.31 5.32
CA ASP A 578 -24.73 -17.15 6.71
C ASP A 578 -24.36 -18.52 7.31
N LEU A 579 -23.15 -18.63 7.85
CA LEU A 579 -22.63 -19.84 8.48
C LEU A 579 -22.82 -19.86 9.99
N ASP A 580 -23.05 -18.68 10.60
CA ASP A 580 -22.95 -18.46 12.04
C ASP A 580 -24.32 -18.37 12.70
N GLY A 581 -25.30 -17.76 12.01
CA GLY A 581 -26.60 -17.41 12.60
C GLY A 581 -26.55 -16.21 13.54
N TYR A 582 -25.44 -15.48 13.55
CA TYR A 582 -25.24 -14.28 14.36
C TYR A 582 -24.90 -13.07 13.48
N VAL A 583 -25.59 -11.97 13.70
CA VAL A 583 -25.24 -10.64 13.21
C VAL A 583 -24.19 -10.05 14.14
N ILE A 584 -22.98 -9.89 13.64
CA ILE A 584 -21.80 -9.42 14.39
C ILE A 584 -21.32 -8.02 13.95
N ASN A 585 -22.24 -7.22 13.42
CA ASN A 585 -22.03 -5.81 13.08
C ASN A 585 -23.07 -4.95 13.80
N SER A 586 -22.62 -3.91 14.52
CA SER A 586 -23.48 -3.07 15.35
C SER A 586 -24.56 -2.35 14.55
N TRP A 587 -24.21 -1.83 13.37
CA TRP A 587 -25.14 -1.10 12.50
C TRP A 587 -26.21 -2.02 11.90
N GLN A 588 -25.89 -3.30 11.67
CA GLN A 588 -26.84 -4.28 11.18
C GLN A 588 -27.78 -4.71 12.31
N LEU A 589 -27.25 -5.02 13.51
CA LEU A 589 -28.06 -5.31 14.69
C LEU A 589 -29.04 -4.17 15.02
N ALA A 590 -28.58 -2.92 14.94
CA ALA A 590 -29.39 -1.73 15.22
C ALA A 590 -30.47 -1.45 14.16
N SER A 591 -30.36 -2.02 12.95
CA SER A 591 -31.30 -1.80 11.85
C SER A 591 -32.18 -3.02 11.58
N ARG A 592 -31.57 -4.16 11.29
CA ARG A 592 -32.21 -5.44 10.94
C ARG A 592 -31.40 -6.58 11.58
N PRO A 593 -31.81 -7.15 12.70
CA PRO A 593 -31.10 -8.23 13.39
C PRO A 593 -31.37 -9.59 12.71
N TYR A 594 -31.08 -9.65 11.41
CA TYR A 594 -31.10 -10.85 10.59
C TYR A 594 -30.16 -10.65 9.39
N THR A 595 -29.70 -11.75 8.82
CA THR A 595 -28.99 -11.78 7.53
C THR A 595 -29.90 -12.38 6.45
N VAL A 596 -29.49 -12.27 5.19
CA VAL A 596 -30.25 -12.80 4.05
C VAL A 596 -29.35 -13.68 3.21
N ASN A 597 -29.73 -14.94 3.09
CA ASN A 597 -29.12 -15.90 2.19
C ASN A 597 -29.59 -15.63 0.75
N LYS A 598 -28.69 -15.71 -0.23
CA LYS A 598 -28.98 -15.64 -1.68
C LYS A 598 -28.37 -16.85 -2.38
N LEU A 599 -29.20 -17.78 -2.85
CA LEU A 599 -28.82 -19.15 -3.23
C LEU A 599 -29.34 -19.62 -4.61
N PRO A 600 -28.80 -19.17 -5.76
CA PRO A 600 -28.04 -17.93 -5.98
C PRO A 600 -28.97 -16.74 -6.29
N GLU A 601 -28.37 -15.56 -6.43
CA GLU A 601 -28.94 -14.43 -7.17
C GLU A 601 -28.19 -14.24 -8.49
N ALA A 602 -28.92 -14.14 -9.60
CA ALA A 602 -28.41 -13.74 -10.90
C ALA A 602 -29.07 -12.43 -11.32
N ALA A 603 -28.29 -11.47 -11.81
CA ALA A 603 -28.82 -10.20 -12.30
C ALA A 603 -28.16 -9.78 -13.61
N TYR A 604 -28.96 -9.20 -14.51
CA TYR A 604 -28.51 -8.57 -15.74
C TYR A 604 -28.93 -7.10 -15.73
N ARG A 605 -27.98 -6.21 -15.97
CA ARG A 605 -28.20 -4.76 -15.99
C ARG A 605 -27.65 -4.19 -17.29
N ARG A 606 -28.40 -3.31 -17.93
CA ARG A 606 -28.00 -2.62 -19.15
C ARG A 606 -28.44 -1.17 -19.10
N TYR A 607 -27.48 -0.26 -19.23
CA TYR A 607 -27.68 1.16 -18.93
C TYR A 607 -27.60 2.02 -20.20
N GLY A 608 -28.57 2.91 -20.36
CA GLY A 608 -28.51 4.00 -21.35
C GLY A 608 -28.38 3.57 -22.81
N ASP A 609 -29.07 2.50 -23.24
CA ASP A 609 -29.21 2.21 -24.67
C ASP A 609 -29.90 3.39 -25.35
N SER A 610 -29.33 3.86 -26.46
CA SER A 610 -29.86 5.00 -27.21
C SER A 610 -30.77 4.53 -28.35
N PHE A 611 -31.90 5.23 -28.52
CA PHE A 611 -32.83 5.10 -29.62
C PHE A 611 -33.09 6.46 -30.28
N PHE A 612 -33.51 6.43 -31.55
CA PHE A 612 -33.90 7.62 -32.31
C PHE A 612 -32.82 8.71 -32.32
N SER A 613 -31.58 8.38 -32.67
CA SER A 613 -30.47 9.35 -32.73
C SER A 613 -30.20 10.07 -31.39
N ASP A 614 -30.09 9.32 -30.29
CA ASP A 614 -29.79 9.83 -28.94
C ASP A 614 -30.89 10.68 -28.29
N HIS A 615 -32.10 10.67 -28.85
CA HIS A 615 -33.24 11.35 -28.27
C HIS A 615 -33.91 10.58 -27.13
N LEU A 616 -33.82 9.25 -27.11
CA LEU A 616 -34.42 8.40 -26.08
C LEU A 616 -33.38 7.44 -25.54
N SER A 617 -33.18 7.41 -24.21
CA SER A 617 -32.36 6.42 -23.54
C SER A 617 -33.20 5.40 -22.78
N TRP A 618 -32.76 4.14 -22.79
CA TRP A 618 -33.41 3.05 -22.09
C TRP A 618 -32.42 2.36 -21.14
N THR A 619 -32.86 2.17 -19.91
CA THR A 619 -32.14 1.40 -18.90
C THR A 619 -33.02 0.24 -18.45
N GLN A 620 -32.44 -0.94 -18.35
CA GLN A 620 -33.12 -2.16 -17.95
C GLN A 620 -32.31 -2.94 -16.91
N GLU A 621 -33.00 -3.44 -15.90
CA GLU A 621 -32.46 -4.32 -14.87
C GLU A 621 -33.38 -5.53 -14.76
N TYR A 622 -32.78 -6.72 -14.64
CA TYR A 622 -33.47 -7.97 -14.36
C TYR A 622 -32.69 -8.70 -13.27
N SER A 623 -33.38 -9.33 -12.34
CA SER A 623 -32.76 -10.30 -11.45
C SER A 623 -33.71 -11.44 -11.11
N ALA A 624 -33.12 -12.59 -10.82
CA ALA A 624 -33.81 -13.75 -10.30
C ALA A 624 -32.97 -14.34 -9.17
N ASN A 625 -33.60 -14.68 -8.05
CA ASN A 625 -32.91 -15.30 -6.93
C ASN A 625 -33.79 -16.29 -6.18
N ALA A 626 -33.15 -17.19 -5.43
CA ALA A 626 -33.76 -17.83 -4.28
C ALA A 626 -33.13 -17.22 -3.02
N MET A 627 -33.95 -16.81 -2.07
CA MET A 627 -33.50 -16.12 -0.87
C MET A 627 -34.27 -16.57 0.36
N SER A 628 -33.60 -16.57 1.51
CA SER A 628 -34.22 -16.81 2.82
C SER A 628 -33.61 -15.89 3.86
N MET A 629 -34.38 -15.53 4.87
CA MET A 629 -33.83 -14.81 6.02
C MET A 629 -33.15 -15.80 6.95
N ARG A 630 -32.14 -15.33 7.68
CA ARG A 630 -31.55 -16.02 8.83
C ARG A 630 -31.65 -15.07 10.02
N LEU A 631 -32.55 -15.37 10.95
CA LEU A 631 -32.83 -14.53 12.10
C LEU A 631 -31.69 -14.63 13.11
N GLN A 632 -31.42 -13.54 13.83
CA GLN A 632 -30.40 -13.50 14.89
C GLN A 632 -30.70 -14.52 15.99
N ASP A 633 -29.81 -15.50 16.15
CA ASP A 633 -29.90 -16.46 17.24
C ASP A 633 -29.49 -15.84 18.59
N GLY A 634 -30.12 -16.33 19.66
CA GLY A 634 -29.83 -15.94 21.04
C GLY A 634 -30.73 -14.85 21.61
N THR A 635 -30.23 -14.19 22.66
CA THR A 635 -30.89 -13.10 23.39
C THR A 635 -29.94 -11.89 23.44
N PRO A 636 -30.43 -10.67 23.76
CA PRO A 636 -29.56 -9.51 23.94
C PRO A 636 -28.40 -9.77 24.93
N GLY A 637 -28.67 -10.53 26.00
CA GLY A 637 -27.65 -10.93 26.97
C GLY A 637 -26.59 -11.88 26.39
N THR A 638 -26.97 -12.88 25.57
CA THR A 638 -26.00 -13.81 25.00
C THR A 638 -25.16 -13.21 23.87
N THR A 639 -25.62 -12.12 23.24
CA THR A 639 -24.87 -11.37 22.20
C THR A 639 -24.10 -10.17 22.78
N ALA A 640 -24.19 -9.95 24.09
CA ALA A 640 -23.61 -8.79 24.78
C ALA A 640 -24.07 -7.43 24.23
N VAL A 641 -25.35 -7.32 23.84
CA VAL A 641 -25.97 -6.10 23.29
C VAL A 641 -27.07 -5.61 24.23
N THR A 642 -27.24 -4.29 24.35
CA THR A 642 -28.31 -3.73 25.18
C THR A 642 -29.69 -4.08 24.62
N SER A 643 -30.66 -4.42 25.48
CA SER A 643 -32.03 -4.73 25.04
C SER A 643 -32.73 -3.56 24.36
N ALA A 644 -32.31 -2.32 24.66
CA ALA A 644 -32.80 -1.11 24.02
C ALA A 644 -32.55 -1.09 22.49
N ALA A 645 -31.52 -1.78 22.00
CA ALA A 645 -31.23 -1.90 20.57
C ALA A 645 -32.38 -2.56 19.78
N PHE A 646 -33.22 -3.36 20.45
CA PHE A 646 -34.32 -4.11 19.82
C PHE A 646 -35.71 -3.55 20.14
N ASN A 647 -35.83 -2.64 21.11
CA ASN A 647 -37.13 -2.13 21.57
C ASN A 647 -37.72 -1.11 20.61
N ALA A 648 -38.88 -1.41 20.03
CA ALA A 648 -39.64 -0.46 19.22
C ALA A 648 -40.22 0.69 20.08
N PRO A 649 -40.33 1.94 19.56
CA PRO A 649 -40.87 3.07 20.31
C PRO A 649 -42.34 2.90 20.73
N ASN A 650 -43.07 2.04 20.03
CA ASN A 650 -44.46 1.70 20.27
C ASN A 650 -44.61 0.26 20.78
N ALA A 651 -43.62 -0.26 21.52
CA ALA A 651 -43.70 -1.59 22.10
C ALA A 651 -44.94 -1.73 23.00
N THR A 652 -45.69 -2.82 22.80
CA THR A 652 -46.96 -3.08 23.52
C THR A 652 -46.81 -4.14 24.60
N GLY A 653 -45.67 -4.84 24.62
CA GLY A 653 -45.43 -5.98 25.52
C GLY A 653 -46.11 -7.28 25.08
N GLY A 654 -46.76 -7.31 23.91
CA GLY A 654 -47.33 -8.53 23.32
C GLY A 654 -46.28 -9.38 22.59
N ASN A 655 -46.65 -10.62 22.21
CA ASN A 655 -45.70 -11.55 21.58
C ASN A 655 -45.11 -11.04 20.25
N ALA A 656 -45.93 -10.39 19.41
CA ALA A 656 -45.51 -9.81 18.13
C ALA A 656 -44.83 -8.43 18.25
N ASN A 657 -44.87 -7.83 19.44
CA ASN A 657 -44.30 -6.52 19.72
C ASN A 657 -43.85 -6.43 21.19
N PRO A 658 -42.81 -7.20 21.56
CA PRO A 658 -42.41 -7.38 22.94
C PRO A 658 -41.54 -6.23 23.45
N ASN A 659 -41.47 -6.09 24.77
CA ASN A 659 -40.40 -5.34 25.43
C ASN A 659 -39.21 -6.30 25.64
N PHE A 660 -38.12 -6.09 24.90
CA PHE A 660 -36.90 -6.86 25.04
C PHE A 660 -36.26 -6.63 26.42
N ASN A 661 -35.88 -7.73 27.04
CA ASN A 661 -34.96 -7.79 28.17
C ASN A 661 -33.77 -8.70 27.81
N ALA A 662 -32.82 -8.87 28.73
CA ALA A 662 -31.60 -9.64 28.50
C ALA A 662 -31.86 -11.10 28.07
N ASN A 663 -33.03 -11.67 28.39
CA ASN A 663 -33.39 -13.06 28.15
C ASN A 663 -34.45 -13.24 27.05
N THR A 664 -34.92 -12.16 26.42
CA THR A 664 -35.88 -12.27 25.31
C THR A 664 -35.19 -12.93 24.11
N ASN A 665 -35.72 -14.07 23.66
CA ASN A 665 -35.20 -14.75 22.48
C ASN A 665 -35.54 -13.95 21.21
N ILE A 666 -34.50 -13.52 20.48
CA ILE A 666 -34.63 -12.60 19.35
C ILE A 666 -35.33 -13.30 18.17
N THR A 667 -34.91 -14.52 17.82
CA THR A 667 -35.54 -15.36 16.80
C THR A 667 -37.05 -15.50 17.03
N ASN A 668 -37.47 -15.89 18.23
CA ASN A 668 -38.88 -16.07 18.58
C ASN A 668 -39.67 -14.75 18.50
N ALA A 669 -39.07 -13.63 18.93
CA ALA A 669 -39.72 -12.32 18.83
C ALA A 669 -40.00 -11.93 17.37
N TYR A 670 -39.03 -12.12 16.47
CA TYR A 670 -39.20 -11.86 15.04
C TYR A 670 -40.18 -12.85 14.39
N GLN A 671 -40.14 -14.14 14.77
CA GLN A 671 -41.13 -15.12 14.30
C GLN A 671 -42.56 -14.76 14.72
N ASN A 672 -42.75 -14.32 15.96
CA ASN A 672 -44.05 -13.83 16.45
C ASN A 672 -44.49 -12.54 15.74
N ALA A 673 -43.56 -11.74 15.24
CA ALA A 673 -43.82 -10.57 14.39
C ALA A 673 -44.06 -10.93 12.91
N GLY A 674 -44.13 -12.22 12.57
CA GLY A 674 -44.47 -12.72 11.25
C GLY A 674 -43.29 -12.97 10.31
N TYR A 675 -42.05 -12.77 10.77
CA TYR A 675 -40.86 -13.16 10.00
C TYR A 675 -40.67 -14.68 9.99
N ASN A 676 -40.05 -15.23 8.96
CA ASN A 676 -39.71 -16.65 8.86
C ASN A 676 -38.39 -16.83 8.10
N GLU A 677 -37.85 -18.04 8.14
CA GLU A 677 -36.62 -18.43 7.43
C GLU A 677 -36.94 -19.23 6.15
N ASP A 678 -38.17 -19.10 5.63
CA ASP A 678 -38.60 -19.82 4.43
C ASP A 678 -37.84 -19.35 3.19
N ILE A 679 -37.76 -20.21 2.18
CA ILE A 679 -37.16 -19.89 0.89
C ILE A 679 -38.20 -19.24 -0.02
N TYR A 680 -37.90 -18.05 -0.52
CA TYR A 680 -38.66 -17.32 -1.52
C TYR A 680 -37.87 -17.29 -2.81
N VAL A 681 -38.53 -17.57 -3.94
CA VAL A 681 -37.94 -17.33 -5.26
C VAL A 681 -38.49 -16.01 -5.79
N ARG A 682 -37.62 -15.04 -6.03
CA ARG A 682 -37.98 -13.71 -6.54
C ARG A 682 -37.50 -13.53 -7.97
N VAL A 683 -38.38 -12.99 -8.81
CA VAL A 683 -38.01 -12.36 -10.08
C VAL A 683 -38.30 -10.87 -10.01
N TYR A 684 -37.40 -10.08 -10.54
CA TYR A 684 -37.44 -8.62 -10.50
C TYR A 684 -37.08 -8.06 -11.85
N THR A 685 -37.80 -7.04 -12.30
CA THR A 685 -37.37 -6.21 -13.42
C THR A 685 -37.66 -4.75 -13.17
N ARG A 686 -36.77 -3.89 -13.66
CA ARG A 686 -36.95 -2.45 -13.71
C ARG A 686 -36.60 -1.92 -15.09
N GLN A 687 -37.47 -1.05 -15.61
CA GLN A 687 -37.34 -0.40 -16.90
C GLN A 687 -37.39 1.12 -16.70
N GLU A 688 -36.50 1.88 -17.32
CA GLU A 688 -36.58 3.34 -17.36
C GLU A 688 -36.30 3.87 -18.76
N LEU A 689 -37.20 4.74 -19.23
CA LEU A 689 -37.04 5.49 -20.47
C LEU A 689 -36.85 6.96 -20.10
N ALA A 690 -35.82 7.60 -20.65
CA ALA A 690 -35.52 9.02 -20.42
C ALA A 690 -35.30 9.76 -21.74
N TYR A 691 -35.84 10.98 -21.84
CA TYR A 691 -35.80 11.80 -23.04
C TYR A 691 -35.03 13.10 -22.77
N PRO A 692 -33.70 13.15 -22.97
CA PRO A 692 -32.93 14.36 -22.69
C PRO A 692 -33.24 15.48 -23.69
N ILE A 693 -33.76 16.61 -23.18
CA ILE A 693 -34.02 17.84 -23.94
C ILE A 693 -32.97 18.88 -23.53
N ASP A 694 -32.23 19.39 -24.50
CA ASP A 694 -31.29 20.50 -24.31
C ASP A 694 -31.94 21.81 -24.79
N ILE A 695 -32.21 22.71 -23.85
CA ILE A 695 -32.79 24.05 -24.07
C ILE A 695 -31.85 25.06 -23.43
N SER A 696 -30.66 25.23 -24.00
CA SER A 696 -29.61 26.14 -23.51
C SER A 696 -30.19 27.46 -22.95
N PRO A 697 -29.88 27.83 -21.69
CA PRO A 697 -28.84 27.26 -20.82
C PRO A 697 -29.31 26.10 -19.91
N ALA A 698 -30.51 25.57 -20.10
CA ALA A 698 -31.11 24.52 -19.28
C ALA A 698 -31.19 23.17 -20.00
N LYS A 699 -31.06 22.08 -19.25
CA LYS A 699 -31.34 20.71 -19.70
C LYS A 699 -32.51 20.17 -18.90
N ILE A 700 -33.50 19.60 -19.58
CA ILE A 700 -34.68 18.98 -18.97
C ILE A 700 -34.76 17.55 -19.49
N THR A 701 -34.84 16.58 -18.59
CA THR A 701 -34.91 15.15 -18.93
C THR A 701 -36.15 14.55 -18.29
N PRO A 702 -37.31 14.56 -18.99
CA PRO A 702 -38.45 13.74 -18.61
C PRO A 702 -38.06 12.26 -18.63
N PHE A 703 -38.60 11.50 -17.69
CA PHE A 703 -38.39 10.06 -17.61
C PHE A 703 -39.62 9.35 -17.05
N ILE A 704 -39.78 8.09 -17.45
CA ILE A 704 -40.76 7.16 -16.90
C ILE A 704 -40.03 5.90 -16.48
N ASN A 705 -40.38 5.36 -15.32
CA ASN A 705 -39.87 4.09 -14.83
C ASN A 705 -41.01 3.14 -14.44
N GLY A 706 -40.72 1.85 -14.52
CA GLY A 706 -41.63 0.78 -14.12
C GLY A 706 -40.85 -0.38 -13.55
N THR A 707 -41.33 -0.92 -12.44
CA THR A 707 -40.76 -2.07 -11.72
C THR A 707 -41.84 -3.13 -11.56
N ALA A 708 -41.48 -4.38 -11.81
CA ALA A 708 -42.34 -5.53 -11.53
C ALA A 708 -41.54 -6.55 -10.72
N ILE A 709 -42.17 -7.06 -9.66
CA ILE A 709 -41.60 -8.01 -8.72
C ILE A 709 -42.58 -9.16 -8.61
N ALA A 710 -42.10 -10.40 -8.66
CA ALA A 710 -42.91 -11.56 -8.35
C ALA A 710 -42.17 -12.54 -7.45
N TYR A 711 -42.89 -13.16 -6.54
CA TYR A 711 -42.43 -14.16 -5.59
C TYR A 711 -43.12 -15.50 -5.86
N THR A 712 -42.46 -16.60 -5.56
CA THR A 712 -43.07 -17.94 -5.57
C THR A 712 -42.48 -18.79 -4.46
N LEU A 713 -42.99 -20.02 -4.31
CA LEU A 713 -42.83 -20.97 -3.19
C LEU A 713 -43.56 -20.57 -1.91
N ASN A 714 -43.52 -19.29 -1.52
CA ASN A 714 -44.16 -18.76 -0.31
C ASN A 714 -44.75 -17.36 -0.54
N ASP A 715 -45.56 -16.88 0.40
CA ASP A 715 -46.14 -15.53 0.42
C ASP A 715 -45.85 -14.80 1.74
N PHE A 716 -46.26 -13.52 1.83
CA PHE A 716 -46.03 -12.68 3.00
C PHE A 716 -47.31 -12.40 3.79
N THR A 717 -48.38 -13.16 3.58
CA THR A 717 -49.69 -12.89 4.19
C THR A 717 -49.63 -12.90 5.72
N ASN A 718 -48.85 -13.81 6.32
CA ASN A 718 -48.68 -13.84 7.78
C ASN A 718 -48.01 -12.57 8.30
N TYR A 719 -46.88 -12.16 7.69
CA TYR A 719 -46.15 -10.95 8.04
C TYR A 719 -47.03 -9.70 7.90
N SER A 720 -47.70 -9.54 6.76
CA SER A 720 -48.53 -8.36 6.50
C SER A 720 -49.74 -8.26 7.42
N THR A 721 -50.37 -9.39 7.74
CA THR A 721 -51.50 -9.47 8.68
C THR A 721 -51.08 -9.08 10.09
N ILE A 722 -49.97 -9.64 10.60
CA ILE A 722 -49.47 -9.33 11.95
C ILE A 722 -49.08 -7.85 12.06
N ASN A 723 -48.48 -7.30 11.02
CA ASN A 723 -48.01 -5.91 11.00
C ASN A 723 -49.08 -4.91 10.52
N GLY A 724 -50.36 -5.33 10.42
CA GLY A 724 -51.50 -4.42 10.27
C GLY A 724 -51.64 -3.75 8.90
N THR A 725 -51.12 -4.40 7.86
CA THR A 725 -51.41 -4.05 6.45
C THR A 725 -52.56 -4.93 5.94
N ASN A 726 -53.07 -4.70 4.73
CA ASN A 726 -54.29 -5.35 4.21
C ASN A 726 -54.27 -6.90 4.14
N GLY A 727 -53.20 -7.59 4.55
CA GLY A 727 -53.08 -9.06 4.49
C GLY A 727 -53.13 -9.64 3.07
N GLN A 728 -53.20 -8.76 2.06
CA GLN A 728 -53.32 -9.04 0.64
C GLN A 728 -51.95 -9.06 -0.05
N SER A 729 -50.89 -9.46 0.68
CA SER A 729 -49.54 -9.52 0.13
C SER A 729 -49.48 -10.55 -0.98
N GLY A 730 -49.72 -10.04 -2.19
CA GLY A 730 -49.69 -10.85 -3.38
C GLY A 730 -48.28 -11.37 -3.62
N THR A 731 -48.19 -12.46 -4.34
CA THR A 731 -46.95 -12.94 -4.95
C THR A 731 -46.43 -11.97 -6.03
N THR A 732 -47.01 -10.77 -6.19
CA THR A 732 -46.62 -9.79 -7.20
C THR A 732 -46.74 -8.36 -6.67
N ARG A 733 -45.79 -7.50 -7.03
CA ARG A 733 -45.79 -6.05 -6.74
C ARG A 733 -45.37 -5.27 -7.99
N GLY A 734 -46.06 -4.18 -8.26
CA GLY A 734 -45.75 -3.24 -9.33
C GLY A 734 -45.51 -1.85 -8.78
N LEU A 735 -44.48 -1.16 -9.28
CA LEU A 735 -44.25 0.26 -9.02
C LEU A 735 -44.05 0.97 -10.36
N MET A 736 -44.70 2.11 -10.55
CA MET A 736 -44.50 2.96 -11.72
C MET A 736 -44.23 4.39 -11.28
N GLY A 737 -43.39 5.10 -12.02
CA GLY A 737 -43.06 6.49 -11.73
C GLY A 737 -42.88 7.31 -12.99
N ILE A 738 -43.31 8.56 -12.94
CA ILE A 738 -43.06 9.55 -13.99
C ILE A 738 -42.46 10.80 -13.37
N GLY A 739 -41.47 11.39 -14.03
CA GLY A 739 -40.81 12.57 -13.52
C GLY A 739 -40.03 13.35 -14.57
N ALA A 740 -39.42 14.45 -14.14
CA ALA A 740 -38.51 15.24 -14.93
C ALA A 740 -37.36 15.75 -14.06
N ARG A 741 -36.14 15.63 -14.58
CA ARG A 741 -34.92 16.18 -13.98
C ARG A 741 -34.50 17.39 -14.77
N SER A 742 -34.26 18.51 -14.10
CA SER A 742 -33.83 19.75 -14.74
C SER A 742 -32.52 20.24 -14.13
N SER A 743 -31.66 20.81 -14.97
CA SER A 743 -30.40 21.42 -14.55
C SER A 743 -30.05 22.61 -15.44
N ALA A 744 -29.40 23.63 -14.90
CA ALA A 744 -28.78 24.69 -15.68
C ALA A 744 -27.41 25.05 -15.08
N GLU A 745 -26.58 25.77 -15.82
CA GLU A 745 -25.34 26.34 -15.30
C GLU A 745 -25.25 27.81 -15.69
N PHE A 746 -25.04 28.66 -14.69
CA PHE A 746 -24.77 30.07 -14.87
C PHE A 746 -23.42 30.39 -14.24
N SER A 747 -22.62 31.23 -14.90
CA SER A 747 -21.40 31.73 -14.29
C SER A 747 -21.18 33.20 -14.57
N GLN A 748 -20.64 33.90 -13.58
CA GLN A 748 -20.27 35.30 -13.67
C GLN A 748 -18.89 35.50 -13.07
N THR A 749 -18.08 36.31 -13.72
CA THR A 749 -16.72 36.62 -13.28
C THR A 749 -16.64 38.08 -12.85
N PHE A 750 -16.03 38.32 -11.70
CA PHE A 750 -15.76 39.62 -11.11
C PHE A 750 -14.24 39.83 -11.03
N ASP A 751 -13.68 40.48 -12.04
CA ASP A 751 -12.23 40.69 -12.15
C ASP A 751 -11.69 41.72 -11.15
N GLY A 752 -12.53 42.65 -10.69
CA GLY A 752 -12.17 43.68 -9.73
C GLY A 752 -12.14 43.25 -8.25
N VAL A 753 -12.54 42.01 -7.94
CA VAL A 753 -12.57 41.52 -6.55
C VAL A 753 -11.17 41.06 -6.16
N GLN A 754 -10.55 41.76 -5.21
CA GLN A 754 -9.26 41.42 -4.65
C GLN A 754 -9.28 41.62 -3.12
N ASN A 755 -8.77 40.64 -2.38
CA ASN A 755 -8.60 40.71 -0.94
C ASN A 755 -7.32 39.96 -0.54
N SER A 756 -6.32 40.69 -0.06
CA SER A 756 -5.03 40.13 0.35
C SER A 756 -5.10 39.33 1.65
N ALA A 757 -6.03 39.65 2.56
CA ALA A 757 -6.18 38.96 3.84
C ALA A 757 -6.75 37.54 3.67
N LEU A 758 -7.62 37.33 2.68
CA LEU A 758 -8.26 36.04 2.37
C LEU A 758 -7.62 35.32 1.17
N ASP A 759 -6.52 35.87 0.63
CA ASP A 759 -5.85 35.42 -0.59
C ASP A 759 -6.84 35.19 -1.75
N VAL A 760 -7.67 36.22 -2.00
CA VAL A 760 -8.66 36.24 -3.08
C VAL A 760 -8.15 37.18 -4.16
N ASN A 761 -7.93 36.66 -5.36
CA ASN A 761 -7.62 37.44 -6.55
C ASN A 761 -8.52 37.01 -7.70
N ARG A 762 -9.43 37.92 -8.09
CA ARG A 762 -10.55 37.66 -9.01
C ARG A 762 -11.51 36.62 -8.44
N LEU A 763 -12.80 36.80 -8.71
CA LEU A 763 -13.83 35.89 -8.23
C LEU A 763 -14.66 35.41 -9.40
N ARG A 764 -14.78 34.09 -9.59
CA ARG A 764 -15.75 33.49 -10.51
C ARG A 764 -16.82 32.78 -9.69
N TYR A 765 -18.05 33.25 -9.82
CA TYR A 765 -19.21 32.58 -9.25
C TYR A 765 -19.83 31.66 -10.29
N VAL A 766 -19.97 30.38 -9.98
CA VAL A 766 -20.64 29.37 -10.78
C VAL A 766 -21.81 28.83 -9.97
N VAL A 767 -23.02 28.90 -10.50
CA VAL A 767 -24.22 28.32 -9.88
C VAL A 767 -24.86 27.31 -10.82
N GLN A 768 -25.11 26.12 -10.28
CA GLN A 768 -25.71 24.98 -10.97
C GLN A 768 -27.02 24.62 -10.26
N PRO A 769 -28.14 25.31 -10.59
CA PRO A 769 -29.44 24.90 -10.09
C PRO A 769 -29.85 23.55 -10.68
N THR A 770 -30.48 22.74 -9.83
CA THR A 770 -31.06 21.43 -10.17
C THR A 770 -32.46 21.33 -9.60
N SER A 771 -33.33 20.61 -10.29
CA SER A 771 -34.63 20.22 -9.74
C SER A 771 -35.05 18.84 -10.21
N THR A 772 -35.83 18.16 -9.39
CA THR A 772 -36.45 16.87 -9.72
C THR A 772 -37.91 16.92 -9.31
N LEU A 773 -38.81 16.68 -10.26
CA LEU A 773 -40.22 16.41 -9.99
C LEU A 773 -40.47 14.94 -10.29
N TRP A 774 -41.13 14.23 -9.39
CA TRP A 774 -41.47 12.83 -9.61
C TRP A 774 -42.76 12.46 -8.88
N ALA A 775 -43.57 11.62 -9.52
CA ALA A 775 -44.75 11.02 -8.94
C ALA A 775 -44.71 9.52 -9.21
N GLY A 776 -44.74 8.73 -8.13
CA GLY A 776 -44.81 7.29 -8.15
C GLY A 776 -46.18 6.76 -7.73
N TYR A 777 -46.47 5.55 -8.17
CA TYR A 777 -47.56 4.70 -7.70
C TYR A 777 -47.00 3.32 -7.40
N ASP A 778 -47.38 2.76 -6.26
CA ASP A 778 -46.99 1.42 -5.80
C ASP A 778 -48.27 0.62 -5.53
N THR A 779 -48.31 -0.62 -6.00
CA THR A 779 -49.45 -1.51 -5.73
C THR A 779 -49.45 -2.04 -4.30
N ALA A 780 -48.30 -1.98 -3.61
CA ALA A 780 -48.14 -2.45 -2.25
C ALA A 780 -48.36 -1.33 -1.21
N GLU A 781 -48.84 -1.72 -0.03
CA GLU A 781 -48.87 -0.86 1.13
C GLU A 781 -47.48 -0.75 1.79
N LYS A 782 -47.29 0.31 2.56
CA LYS A 782 -46.03 0.53 3.28
C LYS A 782 -45.85 -0.54 4.36
N GLY A 783 -44.65 -1.09 4.45
CA GLY A 783 -44.33 -2.11 5.45
C GLY A 783 -45.01 -3.46 5.18
N GLU A 784 -45.62 -3.65 4.00
CA GLU A 784 -46.31 -4.90 3.65
C GLU A 784 -45.34 -6.09 3.45
N TYR A 785 -44.08 -5.81 3.10
CA TYR A 785 -43.06 -6.82 2.85
C TYR A 785 -41.92 -6.74 3.88
N PRO A 786 -41.39 -7.87 4.36
CA PRO A 786 -40.13 -7.88 5.08
C PRO A 786 -38.98 -7.62 4.09
N ILE A 787 -37.88 -7.00 4.56
CA ILE A 787 -36.83 -6.48 3.66
C ILE A 787 -35.70 -7.49 3.45
N PHE A 788 -35.75 -8.23 2.34
CA PHE A 788 -34.64 -9.05 1.88
C PHE A 788 -33.54 -8.21 1.23
N ASP A 789 -33.93 -7.28 0.36
CA ASP A 789 -33.04 -6.36 -0.34
C ASP A 789 -33.59 -4.94 -0.27
N GLN A 790 -32.81 -4.01 0.27
CA GLN A 790 -33.22 -2.61 0.40
C GLN A 790 -33.53 -1.97 -0.95
N ASN A 791 -32.93 -2.47 -2.04
CA ASN A 791 -33.14 -1.94 -3.39
C ASN A 791 -34.36 -2.53 -4.10
N VAL A 792 -35.06 -3.49 -3.50
CA VAL A 792 -36.20 -4.20 -4.10
C VAL A 792 -37.43 -4.12 -3.21
N GLU A 793 -37.41 -4.69 -2.00
CA GLU A 793 -38.53 -4.62 -1.08
C GLU A 793 -38.62 -3.24 -0.41
N GLY A 794 -37.47 -2.60 -0.19
CA GLY A 794 -37.35 -1.30 0.47
C GLY A 794 -37.69 -0.08 -0.41
N ILE A 795 -38.03 -0.30 -1.68
CA ILE A 795 -38.51 0.77 -2.57
C ILE A 795 -39.90 1.24 -2.15
N SER A 796 -40.28 2.46 -2.51
CA SER A 796 -41.62 2.98 -2.24
C SER A 796 -41.99 4.13 -3.19
N ALA A 797 -43.28 4.42 -3.30
CA ALA A 797 -43.79 5.52 -4.10
C ALA A 797 -44.12 6.78 -3.27
N ALA A 798 -43.96 7.94 -3.89
CA ALA A 798 -44.31 9.24 -3.35
C ALA A 798 -44.55 10.25 -4.48
N GLN A 799 -45.06 11.42 -4.13
CA GLN A 799 -45.01 12.62 -4.96
C GLN A 799 -43.98 13.54 -4.34
N VAL A 800 -42.99 13.97 -5.11
CA VAL A 800 -41.83 14.71 -4.61
C VAL A 800 -41.43 15.84 -5.56
N ALA A 801 -41.08 16.96 -4.95
CA ALA A 801 -40.41 18.08 -5.58
C ALA A 801 -39.10 18.37 -4.84
N GLN A 802 -37.99 18.26 -5.56
CA GLN A 802 -36.67 18.68 -5.09
C GLN A 802 -36.21 19.90 -5.89
N ILE A 803 -35.68 20.89 -5.18
CA ILE A 803 -34.98 22.05 -5.74
C ILE A 803 -33.65 22.21 -5.00
N GLY A 804 -32.57 22.46 -5.72
CA GLY A 804 -31.26 22.65 -5.11
C GLY A 804 -30.32 23.43 -6.02
N ALA A 805 -29.23 23.94 -5.47
CA ALA A 805 -28.22 24.63 -6.23
C ALA A 805 -26.82 24.37 -5.68
N LYS A 806 -25.93 23.90 -6.55
CA LYS A 806 -24.50 23.85 -6.28
C LYS A 806 -23.85 25.16 -6.68
N GLN A 807 -23.25 25.84 -5.72
CA GLN A 807 -22.61 27.14 -5.82
C GLN A 807 -21.11 26.97 -5.62
N ARG A 808 -20.30 27.52 -6.52
CA ARG A 808 -18.84 27.55 -6.41
C ARG A 808 -18.34 28.97 -6.60
N LEU A 809 -17.60 29.46 -5.63
CA LEU A 809 -16.82 30.69 -5.73
C LEU A 809 -15.37 30.29 -5.95
N GLN A 810 -14.86 30.56 -7.15
CA GLN A 810 -13.49 30.24 -7.55
C GLN A 810 -12.63 31.49 -7.52
N THR A 811 -11.37 31.36 -7.09
CA THR A 811 -10.40 32.46 -7.10
C THR A 811 -9.02 31.98 -7.57
N TYR A 812 -8.10 32.90 -7.86
CA TYR A 812 -6.72 32.59 -8.17
C TYR A 812 -5.82 32.74 -6.92
N ARG A 813 -4.94 31.76 -6.70
CA ARG A 813 -3.92 31.75 -5.62
C ARG A 813 -2.53 31.41 -6.16
N GLY A 814 -1.47 31.73 -5.41
CA GLY A 814 -0.08 31.36 -5.75
C GLY A 814 0.79 32.49 -6.30
N GLY A 815 0.20 33.63 -6.68
CA GLY A 815 0.94 34.83 -7.10
C GLY A 815 1.47 34.78 -8.55
N PRO A 816 2.14 35.86 -9.00
CA PRO A 816 2.65 35.99 -10.37
C PRO A 816 3.57 34.83 -10.77
N GLY A 817 3.27 34.19 -11.91
CA GLY A 817 4.04 33.06 -12.43
C GLY A 817 3.65 31.69 -11.88
N ALA A 818 2.77 31.62 -10.86
CA ALA A 818 2.28 30.39 -10.25
C ALA A 818 0.76 30.43 -9.93
N TRP A 819 0.00 31.30 -10.61
CA TRP A 819 -1.44 31.40 -10.44
C TRP A 819 -2.14 30.07 -10.74
N ARG A 820 -2.90 29.58 -9.77
CA ARG A 820 -3.79 28.42 -9.91
C ARG A 820 -5.21 28.79 -9.50
N SER A 821 -6.19 28.27 -10.22
CA SER A 821 -7.59 28.40 -9.83
C SER A 821 -7.91 27.43 -8.69
N VAL A 822 -8.62 27.92 -7.68
CA VAL A 822 -9.03 27.15 -6.50
C VAL A 822 -10.52 27.43 -6.26
N ASP A 823 -11.28 26.38 -5.93
CA ASP A 823 -12.64 26.52 -5.41
C ASP A 823 -12.53 27.05 -3.97
N TRP A 824 -12.73 28.36 -3.78
CA TRP A 824 -12.59 29.03 -2.49
C TRP A 824 -13.73 28.68 -1.54
N ILE A 825 -14.96 28.72 -2.04
CA ILE A 825 -16.16 28.28 -1.31
C ILE A 825 -16.98 27.40 -2.24
N THR A 826 -17.38 26.23 -1.77
CA THR A 826 -18.37 25.38 -2.42
C THR A 826 -19.55 25.20 -1.48
N LEU A 827 -20.76 25.45 -1.95
CA LEU A 827 -22.00 25.29 -1.19
C LEU A 827 -23.00 24.49 -2.04
N ASP A 828 -23.49 23.36 -1.56
CA ASP A 828 -24.60 22.63 -2.15
C ASP A 828 -25.76 22.65 -1.16
N ALA A 829 -26.86 23.30 -1.53
CA ALA A 829 -28.02 23.43 -0.67
C ALA A 829 -29.31 23.27 -1.46
N GLY A 830 -30.35 22.75 -0.81
CA GLY A 830 -31.64 22.55 -1.43
C GLY A 830 -32.74 22.15 -0.45
N ALA A 831 -33.91 21.93 -1.01
CA ALA A 831 -35.11 21.48 -0.34
C ALA A 831 -35.72 20.30 -1.08
N VAL A 832 -36.25 19.35 -0.32
CA VAL A 832 -37.07 18.24 -0.80
C VAL A 832 -38.41 18.32 -0.06
N VAL A 833 -39.50 18.31 -0.82
CA VAL A 833 -40.85 18.26 -0.26
C VAL A 833 -41.56 17.08 -0.90
N ASN A 834 -42.16 16.22 -0.08
CA ASN A 834 -42.95 15.09 -0.56
C ASN A 834 -44.35 15.08 0.09
N ASN A 835 -45.25 14.27 -0.45
CA ASN A 835 -46.53 14.01 0.22
C ASN A 835 -46.27 13.27 1.54
N GLY A 836 -46.66 13.86 2.68
CA GLY A 836 -46.41 13.28 4.02
C GLY A 836 -47.00 11.87 4.20
N GLY A 837 -48.05 11.55 3.45
CA GLY A 837 -48.61 10.20 3.32
C GLY A 837 -47.66 9.16 2.72
N ALA A 838 -46.44 9.49 2.30
CA ALA A 838 -45.38 8.56 1.88
C ALA A 838 -44.35 8.27 2.99
N ASN A 839 -44.26 9.10 4.03
CA ASN A 839 -43.31 8.92 5.14
C ASN A 839 -43.65 7.63 5.91
N PHE A 840 -42.68 6.73 6.12
CA PHE A 840 -42.88 5.48 6.86
C PHE A 840 -41.76 5.23 7.86
N GLY A 841 -41.66 6.14 8.84
CA GLY A 841 -40.66 6.06 9.91
C GLY A 841 -41.05 5.10 11.04
N ARG A 842 -40.16 4.97 12.03
CA ARG A 842 -40.28 4.03 13.15
C ARG A 842 -41.54 4.20 14.00
N THR A 843 -42.08 5.41 14.09
CA THR A 843 -43.34 5.72 14.80
C THR A 843 -44.59 5.30 14.02
N SER A 844 -44.47 5.05 12.72
CA SER A 844 -45.55 4.62 11.84
C SER A 844 -45.62 3.09 11.66
N ALA A 845 -44.50 2.39 11.88
CA ALA A 845 -44.42 0.93 11.82
C ALA A 845 -45.04 0.27 13.06
N THR A 846 -45.58 -0.93 12.91
CA THR A 846 -46.16 -1.73 14.01
C THR A 846 -45.11 -2.70 14.56
N GLY A 847 -44.78 -2.56 15.85
CA GLY A 847 -43.83 -3.46 16.52
C GLY A 847 -42.48 -3.62 15.83
N LEU A 848 -42.12 -4.85 15.44
CA LEU A 848 -40.83 -5.18 14.81
C LEU A 848 -40.85 -5.11 13.28
N ALA A 849 -41.91 -4.57 12.69
CA ALA A 849 -41.96 -4.30 11.25
C ALA A 849 -40.81 -3.37 10.82
N TYR A 850 -40.34 -3.56 9.60
CA TYR A 850 -39.38 -2.65 8.99
C TYR A 850 -39.90 -1.21 9.00
N ALA A 851 -39.00 -0.24 9.18
CA ALA A 851 -39.27 1.18 9.06
C ALA A 851 -38.13 1.89 8.33
N GLN A 852 -38.45 2.99 7.66
CA GLN A 852 -37.47 3.87 7.02
C GLN A 852 -36.57 4.56 8.04
N SER A 853 -35.36 4.93 7.62
CA SER A 853 -34.46 5.76 8.41
C SER A 853 -35.18 7.06 8.84
N PRO A 854 -35.08 7.47 10.11
CA PRO A 854 -35.72 8.69 10.56
C PRO A 854 -35.03 9.95 10.01
N THR A 855 -33.80 9.81 9.50
CA THR A 855 -33.15 10.84 8.68
C THR A 855 -33.49 10.58 7.20
N PRO A 856 -34.29 11.46 6.54
CA PRO A 856 -34.72 11.26 5.16
C PRO A 856 -33.57 11.43 4.17
N SER A 857 -33.64 10.78 3.01
CA SER A 857 -32.63 10.84 1.95
C SER A 857 -33.30 10.68 0.59
N PHE A 858 -33.11 11.66 -0.29
CA PHE A 858 -33.71 11.68 -1.63
C PHE A 858 -32.70 11.30 -2.71
N TYR A 859 -33.03 10.34 -3.57
CA TYR A 859 -32.19 9.89 -4.68
C TYR A 859 -32.80 10.28 -6.03
N SER A 860 -32.37 11.41 -6.61
CA SER A 860 -32.95 11.91 -7.87
C SER A 860 -32.81 10.95 -9.05
N TRP A 861 -31.76 10.14 -9.09
CA TRP A 861 -31.48 9.17 -10.16
C TRP A 861 -32.38 7.92 -10.09
N ARG A 862 -32.95 7.59 -8.92
CA ARG A 862 -34.02 6.60 -8.73
C ARG A 862 -34.89 7.01 -7.54
N PRO A 863 -35.87 7.89 -7.75
CA PRO A 863 -36.67 8.44 -6.66
C PRO A 863 -37.32 7.38 -5.78
N GLU A 864 -37.71 6.23 -6.33
CA GLU A 864 -38.31 5.12 -5.60
C GLU A 864 -37.40 4.47 -4.52
N LEU A 865 -36.09 4.71 -4.54
CA LEU A 865 -35.16 4.28 -3.46
C LEU A 865 -35.13 5.24 -2.27
N SER A 866 -35.80 6.38 -2.36
CA SER A 866 -35.70 7.45 -1.36
C SER A 866 -36.30 7.03 -0.02
N GLN A 867 -35.68 7.52 1.04
CA GLN A 867 -36.23 7.52 2.40
C GLN A 867 -36.99 8.84 2.55
N TRP A 868 -38.32 8.77 2.63
CA TRP A 868 -39.17 9.94 2.49
C TRP A 868 -39.21 10.81 3.75
N GLY A 869 -39.44 12.11 3.55
CA GLY A 869 -39.54 13.12 4.60
C GLY A 869 -39.14 14.48 4.05
N SER A 870 -40.01 15.48 4.22
CA SER A 870 -39.74 16.84 3.73
C SER A 870 -38.59 17.47 4.52
N HIS A 871 -37.53 17.91 3.83
CA HIS A 871 -36.32 18.41 4.47
C HIS A 871 -35.57 19.45 3.63
N LEU A 872 -34.81 20.32 4.30
CA LEU A 872 -33.73 21.09 3.72
C LEU A 872 -32.41 20.31 3.90
N TYR A 873 -31.50 20.50 2.97
CA TYR A 873 -30.13 20.01 3.10
C TYR A 873 -29.14 21.11 2.71
N GLY A 874 -27.96 21.07 3.30
CA GLY A 874 -26.85 21.95 2.99
C GLY A 874 -25.52 21.27 3.26
N SER A 875 -24.55 21.46 2.38
CA SER A 875 -23.15 21.10 2.60
C SER A 875 -22.25 22.21 2.08
N SER A 876 -21.20 22.53 2.80
CA SER A 876 -20.29 23.61 2.47
C SER A 876 -18.85 23.22 2.74
N ALA A 877 -17.94 23.67 1.90
CA ALA A 877 -16.50 23.68 2.14
C ALA A 877 -15.96 25.07 1.84
N TRP A 878 -15.12 25.58 2.74
CA TRP A 878 -14.48 26.87 2.64
C TRP A 878 -12.98 26.70 2.82
N GLU A 879 -12.25 26.85 1.72
CA GLU A 879 -10.78 26.85 1.68
C GLU A 879 -10.24 28.23 2.08
N ILE A 880 -10.39 28.60 3.35
CA ILE A 880 -10.06 29.94 3.88
C ILE A 880 -8.64 30.34 3.50
N SER A 881 -7.66 29.43 3.61
CA SER A 881 -6.28 29.61 3.13
C SER A 881 -5.70 28.32 2.55
N SER A 882 -4.39 28.26 2.28
CA SER A 882 -3.69 27.01 1.92
C SER A 882 -3.52 26.03 3.09
N THR A 883 -3.78 26.48 4.32
CA THR A 883 -3.58 25.70 5.54
C THR A 883 -4.79 25.64 6.43
N PHE A 884 -5.84 26.42 6.18
CA PHE A 884 -7.04 26.48 6.99
C PHE A 884 -8.28 26.23 6.15
N THR A 885 -9.02 25.17 6.50
CA THR A 885 -10.23 24.74 5.81
C THR A 885 -11.35 24.54 6.82
N ALA A 886 -12.54 25.01 6.48
CA ALA A 886 -13.76 24.74 7.23
C ALA A 886 -14.74 23.96 6.34
N TYR A 887 -15.47 23.02 6.92
CA TYR A 887 -16.49 22.22 6.24
C TYR A 887 -17.71 22.09 7.15
N GLY A 888 -18.89 21.96 6.55
CA GLY A 888 -20.10 21.74 7.31
C GLY A 888 -21.19 21.07 6.50
N SER A 889 -22.09 20.38 7.19
CA SER A 889 -23.28 19.77 6.59
C SER A 889 -24.47 19.86 7.53
N VAL A 890 -25.66 19.98 6.97
CA VAL A 890 -26.90 20.03 7.76
C VAL A 890 -28.04 19.39 6.97
N LYS A 891 -28.90 18.70 7.70
CA LYS A 891 -30.21 18.25 7.23
C LYS A 891 -31.27 18.68 8.22
N TRP A 892 -32.26 19.41 7.73
CA TRP A 892 -33.28 20.05 8.55
C TRP A 892 -34.67 19.60 8.13
N MET A 893 -35.46 19.06 9.05
CA MET A 893 -36.81 18.60 8.79
C MET A 893 -37.76 19.80 8.62
N LEU A 894 -38.58 19.78 7.57
CA LEU A 894 -39.61 20.79 7.34
C LEU A 894 -40.91 20.50 8.08
N GLU A 895 -41.13 19.23 8.43
CA GLU A 895 -42.27 18.78 9.22
C GLU A 895 -41.89 18.75 10.70
N ASN A 896 -42.80 19.24 11.55
CA ASN A 896 -42.64 19.12 13.00
C ASN A 896 -42.81 17.65 13.38
N VAL A 897 -41.78 17.08 13.97
CA VAL A 897 -41.86 15.77 14.62
C VAL A 897 -42.43 16.00 16.03
N PRO A 898 -43.30 15.13 16.58
CA PRO A 898 -43.86 15.33 17.91
C PRO A 898 -42.72 15.40 18.95
N THR A 899 -42.43 16.59 19.48
CA THR A 899 -41.37 16.82 20.46
C THR A 899 -41.81 17.82 21.54
N TYR A 900 -41.13 17.77 22.70
CA TYR A 900 -41.37 18.62 23.87
C TYR A 900 -40.25 19.64 24.14
N THR A 901 -39.17 19.66 23.36
CA THR A 901 -38.09 20.66 23.49
C THR A 901 -38.40 21.96 22.73
N THR A 902 -38.24 23.09 23.42
CA THR A 902 -38.36 24.44 22.86
C THR A 902 -36.95 24.96 22.53
N GLY A 903 -36.60 25.11 21.26
CA GLY A 903 -35.27 25.62 20.88
C GLY A 903 -35.10 25.85 19.39
N PRO A 904 -34.10 26.65 18.98
CA PRO A 904 -33.92 27.01 17.58
C PRO A 904 -33.60 25.82 16.67
N PHE A 905 -33.00 24.73 17.19
CA PHE A 905 -32.55 23.56 16.41
C PHE A 905 -33.49 22.33 16.48
N GLN A 906 -34.72 22.49 16.95
CA GLN A 906 -35.67 21.40 17.23
C GLN A 906 -36.08 20.51 16.05
N ASN A 907 -35.67 20.85 14.81
CA ASN A 907 -35.96 20.08 13.59
C ASN A 907 -34.67 19.65 12.85
N MET A 908 -33.47 19.82 13.43
CA MET A 908 -32.20 19.53 12.76
C MET A 908 -31.82 18.04 12.81
N ALA A 909 -32.24 17.23 11.84
CA ALA A 909 -32.01 15.76 11.83
C ALA A 909 -30.54 15.36 12.00
N ARG A 910 -29.63 16.05 11.30
CA ARG A 910 -28.18 15.84 11.40
C ARG A 910 -27.44 17.14 11.09
N GLY A 911 -26.39 17.43 11.83
CA GLY A 911 -25.51 18.57 11.60
C GLY A 911 -24.04 18.21 11.84
N SER A 912 -23.14 18.76 11.05
CA SER A 912 -21.71 18.77 11.35
C SER A 912 -21.06 20.09 10.95
N LEU A 913 -20.10 20.53 11.74
CA LEU A 913 -19.25 21.68 11.45
C LEU A 913 -17.84 21.34 11.89
N GLY A 914 -16.91 21.27 10.95
CA GLY A 914 -15.52 20.97 11.23
C GLY A 914 -14.58 22.00 10.65
N MET A 915 -13.43 22.14 11.29
CA MET A 915 -12.36 23.04 10.91
C MET A 915 -11.03 22.33 11.09
N ARG A 916 -10.11 22.52 10.14
CA ARG A 916 -8.75 21.96 10.20
C ARG A 916 -7.74 23.03 9.85
N MET A 917 -6.69 23.14 10.65
CA MET A 917 -5.57 24.04 10.42
C MET A 917 -4.23 23.29 10.45
N GLN A 918 -3.42 23.47 9.41
CA GLN A 918 -2.03 23.03 9.34
C GLN A 918 -1.11 24.21 9.66
N HIS A 919 -0.67 24.35 10.90
CA HIS A 919 0.17 25.48 11.32
C HIS A 919 1.58 25.43 10.68
N SER A 920 2.13 24.23 10.56
CA SER A 920 3.43 23.92 9.94
C SER A 920 3.40 22.47 9.45
N PRO A 921 4.39 21.96 8.70
CA PRO A 921 4.49 20.53 8.40
C PRO A 921 4.45 19.63 9.65
N ASP A 922 4.87 20.17 10.80
CA ASP A 922 5.03 19.46 12.07
C ASP A 922 3.77 19.53 12.97
N THR A 923 2.88 20.51 12.76
CA THR A 923 1.73 20.76 13.65
C THR A 923 0.44 20.91 12.88
N SER A 924 -0.56 20.11 13.25
CA SER A 924 -1.93 20.23 12.75
C SER A 924 -2.95 20.15 13.88
N PHE A 925 -4.05 20.87 13.72
CA PHE A 925 -5.17 20.88 14.63
C PHE A 925 -6.48 20.71 13.85
N PHE A 926 -7.45 20.03 14.47
CA PHE A 926 -8.84 20.06 14.02
C PHE A 926 -9.81 20.19 15.20
N ILE A 927 -10.97 20.76 14.90
CA ILE A 927 -12.15 20.80 15.76
C ILE A 927 -13.36 20.39 14.92
N GLU A 928 -14.23 19.57 15.48
CA GLU A 928 -15.44 19.10 14.82
C GLU A 928 -16.59 19.05 15.81
N TYR A 929 -17.67 19.74 15.49
CA TYR A 929 -18.97 19.60 16.14
C TYR A 929 -19.85 18.68 15.29
N ARG A 930 -20.46 17.67 15.90
CA ARG A 930 -21.41 16.76 15.28
C ARG A 930 -22.67 16.66 16.12
N SER A 931 -23.81 16.66 15.45
CA SER A 931 -25.14 16.55 16.05
C SER A 931 -25.97 15.54 15.26
N ILE A 932 -26.59 14.59 15.96
CA ILE A 932 -27.49 13.59 15.37
C ILE A 932 -28.76 13.49 16.20
N ASN A 933 -29.90 13.50 15.52
CA ASN A 933 -31.15 13.03 16.09
C ASN A 933 -31.28 11.52 15.96
N ASN A 934 -31.35 10.80 17.07
CA ASN A 934 -31.74 9.38 17.06
C ASN A 934 -33.28 9.18 17.12
N PHE A 935 -34.05 10.27 17.25
CA PHE A 935 -35.50 10.33 17.37
C PHE A 935 -36.06 9.40 18.47
N ASP A 936 -35.32 9.30 19.58
CA ASP A 936 -35.68 8.49 20.73
C ASP A 936 -37.01 8.95 21.37
N PRO A 937 -37.97 8.05 21.64
CA PRO A 937 -39.19 8.34 22.40
C PRO A 937 -38.95 8.85 23.83
N THR A 938 -37.72 8.83 24.36
CA THR A 938 -37.39 9.41 25.69
C THR A 938 -37.42 10.95 25.73
N ASN A 939 -37.82 11.62 24.64
CA ASN A 939 -38.09 13.05 24.54
C ASN A 939 -36.86 13.99 24.70
N ASN A 940 -35.64 13.47 24.63
CA ASN A 940 -34.46 14.30 24.46
C ASN A 940 -34.27 14.61 22.96
N TYR A 941 -33.99 15.86 22.61
CA TYR A 941 -33.57 16.23 21.25
C TYR A 941 -32.81 17.56 21.24
N ILE A 942 -31.58 17.68 20.72
CA ILE A 942 -30.66 16.69 20.10
C ILE A 942 -30.21 15.62 21.09
N ASN A 943 -30.14 14.36 20.66
CA ASN A 943 -29.77 13.24 21.53
C ASN A 943 -28.27 13.02 21.64
N ASP A 944 -27.53 13.21 20.55
CA ASP A 944 -26.08 13.14 20.56
C ASP A 944 -25.49 14.43 19.99
N GLU A 945 -24.83 15.22 20.84
CA GLU A 945 -24.02 16.37 20.44
C GLU A 945 -22.58 16.16 20.88
N LEU A 946 -21.68 15.97 19.92
CA LEU A 946 -20.28 15.65 20.16
C LEU A 946 -19.38 16.77 19.66
N LEU A 947 -18.49 17.24 20.53
CA LEU A 947 -17.40 18.13 20.17
C LEU A 947 -16.08 17.34 20.23
N GLN A 948 -15.44 17.14 19.09
CA GLN A 948 -14.14 16.51 19.00
C GLN A 948 -13.06 17.54 18.71
N LEU A 949 -11.95 17.43 19.42
CA LEU A 949 -10.73 18.18 19.18
C LEU A 949 -9.63 17.19 18.77
N GLY A 950 -8.67 17.63 17.98
CA GLY A 950 -7.50 16.83 17.68
C GLY A 950 -6.27 17.67 17.41
N VAL A 951 -5.15 17.26 17.98
CA VAL A 951 -3.83 17.87 17.77
C VAL A 951 -2.87 16.77 17.38
N ALA A 952 -2.15 16.97 16.27
CA ALA A 952 -0.96 16.19 15.92
C ALA A 952 0.25 17.11 15.91
N TYR A 953 1.26 16.78 16.70
CA TYR A 953 2.44 17.60 16.92
C TYR A 953 3.71 16.76 16.87
N GLN A 954 4.57 17.04 15.90
CA GLN A 954 5.93 16.52 15.83
C GLN A 954 6.82 17.35 16.76
N ILE A 955 7.00 16.89 17.99
CA ILE A 955 7.82 17.52 19.02
C ILE A 955 9.28 17.65 18.54
N SER A 956 9.77 16.63 17.81
CA SER A 956 11.08 16.63 17.16
C SER A 956 11.11 15.62 16.01
N LYS A 957 12.23 15.52 15.29
CA LYS A 957 12.43 14.48 14.25
C LYS A 957 12.20 13.04 14.73
N LEU A 958 12.26 12.80 16.04
CA LEU A 958 12.12 11.47 16.63
C LEU A 958 10.83 11.26 17.41
N TYR A 959 10.06 12.32 17.71
CA TYR A 959 8.92 12.24 18.61
C TYR A 959 7.68 12.89 17.99
N THR A 960 6.58 12.15 17.99
CA THR A 960 5.26 12.63 17.55
C THR A 960 4.22 12.37 18.63
N LEU A 961 3.43 13.40 18.93
CA LEU A 961 2.35 13.38 19.90
C LEU A 961 1.03 13.62 19.17
N THR A 962 0.04 12.78 19.46
CA THR A 962 -1.34 12.96 19.00
C THR A 962 -2.26 12.95 20.20
N ILE A 963 -3.21 13.87 20.26
CA ILE A 963 -4.21 13.98 21.32
C ILE A 963 -5.56 14.24 20.67
N SER A 964 -6.60 13.51 21.07
CA SER A 964 -7.96 13.74 20.60
C SER A 964 -9.00 13.48 21.69
N PRO A 965 -9.45 14.52 22.43
CA PRO A 965 -10.60 14.43 23.31
C PRO A 965 -11.91 14.65 22.53
N GLN A 966 -12.96 14.01 23.01
CA GLN A 966 -14.34 14.15 22.56
C GLN A 966 -15.22 14.43 23.77
N ILE A 967 -16.04 15.46 23.67
CA ILE A 967 -16.94 15.94 24.73
C ILE A 967 -18.37 15.67 24.27
N ASP A 968 -19.19 15.11 25.15
CA ASP A 968 -20.63 15.04 24.98
C ASP A 968 -21.26 16.31 25.55
N LEU A 969 -21.86 17.11 24.68
CA LEU A 969 -22.47 18.39 25.04
C LEU A 969 -23.88 18.21 25.61
N VAL A 970 -24.54 17.06 25.38
CA VAL A 970 -25.84 16.74 25.97
C VAL A 970 -25.66 16.23 27.39
N GLU A 971 -24.78 15.25 27.57
CA GLU A 971 -24.48 14.65 28.88
C GLU A 971 -23.50 15.48 29.73
N HIS A 972 -23.00 16.60 29.17
CA HIS A 972 -22.05 17.52 29.83
C HIS A 972 -20.80 16.83 30.39
N ASN A 973 -20.28 15.82 29.69
CA ASN A 973 -19.16 15.00 30.15
C ASN A 973 -18.09 14.76 29.07
N LEU A 974 -16.93 14.24 29.50
CA LEU A 974 -15.90 13.77 28.57
C LEU A 974 -16.35 12.42 28.00
N ARG A 975 -16.74 12.39 26.73
CA ARG A 975 -17.18 11.17 26.03
C ARG A 975 -16.04 10.18 25.83
N ALA A 976 -14.92 10.66 25.30
CA ALA A 976 -13.74 9.86 25.07
C ALA A 976 -12.49 10.73 25.04
N ALA A 977 -11.34 10.18 25.36
CA ALA A 977 -10.06 10.86 25.15
C ALA A 977 -9.00 9.85 24.76
N SER A 978 -8.20 10.19 23.76
CA SER A 978 -7.03 9.41 23.39
C SER A 978 -5.80 10.31 23.32
N ALA A 979 -4.67 9.77 23.74
CA ALA A 979 -3.37 10.38 23.51
C ALA A 979 -2.35 9.30 23.16
N SER A 980 -1.49 9.57 22.19
CA SER A 980 -0.40 8.67 21.80
C SER A 980 0.90 9.43 21.59
N LEU A 981 1.98 8.91 22.16
CA LEU A 981 3.34 9.37 21.95
C LEU A 981 4.11 8.29 21.21
N THR A 982 4.59 8.62 20.01
CA THR A 982 5.47 7.74 19.24
C THR A 982 6.88 8.29 19.28
N ARG A 983 7.85 7.43 19.60
CA ARG A 983 9.27 7.69 19.44
C ARG A 983 9.85 6.76 18.38
N SER A 984 10.43 7.33 17.34
CA SER A 984 11.21 6.59 16.35
C SER A 984 12.67 6.48 16.78
N PHE A 985 13.18 5.25 16.79
CA PHE A 985 14.59 4.93 16.95
C PHE A 985 15.18 4.50 15.59
N PRO A 986 16.52 4.43 15.46
CA PRO A 986 17.12 3.85 14.26
C PRO A 986 16.68 2.41 13.99
N ASP A 987 16.29 1.67 15.03
CA ASP A 987 16.07 0.23 15.00
C ASP A 987 14.61 -0.22 15.21
N PHE A 988 13.75 0.62 15.79
CA PHE A 988 12.34 0.31 16.03
C PHE A 988 11.53 1.60 16.26
N ASN A 989 10.20 1.49 16.22
CA ASN A 989 9.31 2.52 16.74
C ASN A 989 8.73 2.05 18.07
N LEU A 990 8.69 2.96 19.05
CA LEU A 990 8.03 2.77 20.32
C LEU A 990 6.80 3.67 20.37
N ASN A 991 5.63 3.09 20.58
CA ASN A 991 4.38 3.81 20.79
C ASN A 991 3.92 3.61 22.24
N ALA A 992 3.47 4.69 22.87
CA ALA A 992 2.75 4.65 24.13
C ALA A 992 1.42 5.37 23.94
N SER A 993 0.31 4.73 24.32
CA SER A 993 -1.03 5.25 24.17
C SER A 993 -1.80 5.18 25.48
N VAL A 994 -2.64 6.18 25.73
CA VAL A 994 -3.67 6.15 26.78
C VAL A 994 -5.01 6.49 26.14
N GLY A 995 -6.04 5.75 26.53
CA GLY A 995 -7.40 5.93 26.06
C GLY A 995 -8.38 5.91 27.23
N TYR A 996 -9.43 6.71 27.15
CA TYR A 996 -10.58 6.69 28.03
C TYR A 996 -11.86 6.75 27.18
N ASP A 997 -12.85 5.94 27.54
CA ASP A 997 -14.18 5.95 26.92
C ASP A 997 -15.25 5.90 28.01
N SER A 998 -16.16 6.88 28.04
CA SER A 998 -17.20 6.98 29.07
C SER A 998 -18.37 6.01 28.92
N LEU A 999 -18.64 5.46 27.72
CA LEU A 999 -19.66 4.42 27.55
C LEU A 999 -19.24 3.13 28.22
N THR A 1000 -17.95 2.81 28.12
CA THR A 1000 -17.37 1.64 28.79
C THR A 1000 -16.86 1.96 30.21
N GLN A 1001 -16.68 3.24 30.53
CA GLN A 1001 -16.01 3.69 31.76
C GLN A 1001 -14.58 3.14 31.93
N VAL A 1002 -13.95 2.69 30.84
CA VAL A 1002 -12.64 2.06 30.86
C VAL A 1002 -11.54 3.06 30.54
N THR A 1003 -10.48 3.02 31.35
CA THR A 1003 -9.18 3.58 31.00
C THR A 1003 -8.26 2.46 30.49
N SER A 1004 -7.66 2.68 29.33
CA SER A 1004 -6.73 1.76 28.69
C SER A 1004 -5.35 2.38 28.54
N PHE A 1005 -4.33 1.56 28.74
CA PHE A 1005 -2.93 1.90 28.52
C PHE A 1005 -2.37 0.92 27.51
N GLY A 1006 -1.62 1.41 26.53
CA GLY A 1006 -1.00 0.60 25.50
C GLY A 1006 0.46 0.99 25.30
N PHE A 1007 1.29 -0.01 25.06
CA PHE A 1007 2.67 0.14 24.62
C PHE A 1007 2.90 -0.81 23.46
N SER A 1008 3.48 -0.33 22.38
CA SER A 1008 3.90 -1.22 21.29
C SER A 1008 5.31 -0.88 20.81
N LEU A 1009 6.04 -1.93 20.49
CA LEU A 1009 7.34 -1.87 19.84
C LEU A 1009 7.19 -2.56 18.50
N SER A 1010 7.38 -1.80 17.43
CA SER A 1010 7.36 -2.32 16.06
C SER A 1010 8.74 -2.16 15.43
N ILE A 1011 9.29 -3.25 14.91
CA ILE A 1011 10.53 -3.24 14.13
C ILE A 1011 10.10 -3.15 12.66
N PRO A 1012 10.29 -2.00 11.99
CA PRO A 1012 9.94 -1.88 10.58
C PRO A 1012 10.72 -2.89 9.75
N ALA A 1013 10.07 -3.43 8.72
CA ALA A 1013 10.78 -4.25 7.74
C ALA A 1013 11.92 -3.42 7.14
N ILE A 1014 13.10 -4.01 7.07
CA ILE A 1014 14.32 -3.34 6.62
C ILE A 1014 14.13 -2.87 5.17
N GLY A 1015 13.98 -1.55 4.96
CA GLY A 1015 13.71 -0.93 3.66
C GLY A 1015 12.28 -0.45 3.43
N ALA A 1016 11.38 -0.60 4.41
CA ALA A 1016 10.07 0.05 4.37
C ALA A 1016 10.21 1.54 4.69
N SER A 1017 9.65 2.41 3.86
CA SER A 1017 9.39 3.80 4.25
C SER A 1017 8.48 3.79 5.48
N THR A 1018 8.73 4.72 6.40
CA THR A 1018 7.84 4.98 7.52
C THR A 1018 6.42 5.12 6.98
N PRO A 1019 5.43 4.34 7.45
CA PRO A 1019 4.06 4.55 7.03
C PRO A 1019 3.70 6.02 7.27
N GLY A 1020 3.12 6.67 6.26
CA GLY A 1020 2.59 8.01 6.42
C GLY A 1020 1.69 8.09 7.66
N LEU A 1021 1.78 9.21 8.37
CA LEU A 1021 1.17 9.57 9.67
C LEU A 1021 -0.38 9.45 9.78
N MET A 1022 -1.05 8.66 8.96
CA MET A 1022 -2.51 8.43 9.00
C MET A 1022 -2.94 6.97 8.78
N GLY A 1023 -2.02 6.03 8.58
CA GLY A 1023 -2.35 4.61 8.52
C GLY A 1023 -2.27 3.97 9.89
N SER A 1024 -3.30 4.12 10.73
CA SER A 1024 -3.49 3.14 11.79
C SER A 1024 -3.74 1.79 11.11
N SER A 1025 -2.81 0.85 11.22
CA SER A 1025 -3.14 -0.56 11.00
C SER A 1025 -4.23 -0.92 12.01
N ALA A 1026 -5.49 -0.87 11.56
CA ALA A 1026 -6.66 -1.23 12.37
C ALA A 1026 -6.58 -2.66 12.92
N ASP A 1027 -5.68 -3.50 12.38
CA ASP A 1027 -5.54 -4.92 12.72
C ASP A 1027 -4.59 -5.24 13.90
N ALA A 1028 -3.99 -4.24 14.56
CA ALA A 1028 -2.95 -4.50 15.56
C ALA A 1028 -3.08 -3.78 16.92
N THR A 1029 -4.16 -3.05 17.19
CA THR A 1029 -4.38 -2.50 18.54
C THR A 1029 -5.28 -3.42 19.36
N PRO A 1030 -4.78 -4.14 20.38
CA PRO A 1030 -5.62 -4.81 21.38
C PRO A 1030 -6.36 -3.81 22.30
N PHE A 1031 -6.23 -2.51 22.04
CA PHE A 1031 -6.91 -1.42 22.73
C PHE A 1031 -7.94 -0.81 21.79
N GLY A 1032 -9.22 -0.95 22.15
CA GLY A 1032 -10.37 -0.46 21.38
C GLY A 1032 -10.48 1.06 21.39
N THR A 1033 -9.51 1.78 20.85
CA THR A 1033 -9.64 3.23 20.63
C THR A 1033 -10.44 3.48 19.37
N THR A 1034 -11.64 4.03 19.55
CA THR A 1034 -12.59 4.52 18.55
C THR A 1034 -12.05 5.76 17.83
N THR A 1035 -11.11 5.60 16.91
CA THR A 1035 -10.79 6.63 15.91
C THR A 1035 -11.38 6.25 14.57
N GLY A 1036 -12.71 6.36 14.47
CA GLY A 1036 -13.41 6.38 13.19
C GLY A 1036 -13.17 7.75 12.53
N LEU A 1037 -12.11 7.85 11.73
CA LEU A 1037 -11.98 8.90 10.71
C LEU A 1037 -12.37 8.27 9.37
N THR A 1038 -13.65 8.38 8.98
CA THR A 1038 -14.10 7.93 7.66
C THR A 1038 -14.16 9.11 6.69
N GLN A 1039 -13.43 8.94 5.58
CA GLN A 1039 -13.69 9.54 4.27
C GLN A 1039 -15.13 9.29 3.80
#